data_AF-A0A5C4XMI2-F1
#
_entry.id   AF-A0A5C4XMI2-F1
#
_cell.length_a   1.000
_cell.length_b   1.000
_cell.length_c   1.000
_cell.angle_alpha   90.00
_cell.angle_beta   90.00
_cell.angle_gamma   90.00
#
_symmetry.space_group_name_H-M   'P 1'
#
loop_
_entity.id
_entity.type
_entity.pdbx_description
1 polymer ?
#
loop_
_entity_poly.entity_id
_entity_poly.type
_entity_poly.pdbx_seq_one_letter_code
_entity_poly.pdbx_strand_id
1 'polypeptide(L)'
;MKDGRNNTGKVKWVRGMALVVLGTGLLIGCKPSEPPKPPTGPENPYAGGVTHPWTGTDQSGSKPIRSGENVLSEVGYTVASNAWGPIELDRSNGSEKPDDGGPLKIGNQTFAKGIGVHANSQLTYALNGSCSTFSATVGIDAEVGAKGSVVFQVFGDGKLLFDSGLMTGTSAAQSFSKSVAGVNQLKLVTDAGDDIAYDHADWADAKLSCKLPPDPPPANFNVALESRDGGPFADRMVFSRIGSLSSPPANGVHDRATVRVRNTGSTPLKITGLPITGPWTLDSGQSFPATIAPGSSLDVRLRFVAQSGKFHSGSVGVAVDGQTASGQSIQLAGLWQSESENNREPYLEDIVQTAFGFKTVFAPSKDNNASDGINQKGRVTPQGDEVIAPYWQRADAGKPVTVQQLAAYHTQGDAAKLRWFTKGASDSNTVLIQKGVDAQSVLPRRDGSEELAVVSFTPSAQTFGFKVDSENSDPTLNDQTKDRNNKCQDPCGQHVRFFKAKDPSGNVMPDTYLLIMDYSGINYDYNDNIYLISNLKPAPILINVGLAGNGAKITDPAGNVWVSDRDRNGYALFTPTTAKDEPAGGPNPGLDILKTDFDDLYRSYRGNVGNVPQAQRQISFNLPLENGPHTLKLHFADLAHTEIGKRIFDVTVEGQKVLPNLDIVKDAGGGNTALIKTVNTNVTGGLLTLNLSASVDYPSIAGIEILR
;
A
#
# COMPACT_ATOMS: atom_id res chain seq x y z
N MET A 1 1.36 -34.75 -54.70
CA MET A 1 1.68 -35.93 -53.85
C MET A 1 0.85 -35.72 -52.57
N LYS A 2 -0.18 -36.51 -52.21
CA LYS A 2 -0.21 -37.93 -51.75
C LYS A 2 0.84 -38.21 -50.65
N ASP A 3 0.63 -38.97 -49.56
CA ASP A 3 -0.51 -39.57 -48.82
C ASP A 3 0.08 -40.13 -47.47
N GLY A 4 -0.55 -40.27 -46.30
CA GLY A 4 -1.90 -39.98 -45.76
C GLY A 4 -2.09 -40.63 -44.36
N ARG A 5 -3.32 -40.71 -43.83
CA ARG A 5 -3.79 -41.50 -42.63
C ARG A 5 -3.41 -40.94 -41.23
N ASN A 6 -4.36 -40.57 -40.36
CA ASN A 6 -5.34 -41.36 -39.56
C ASN A 6 -4.76 -42.12 -38.36
N ASN A 7 -5.18 -41.75 -37.13
CA ASN A 7 -6.04 -42.64 -36.34
C ASN A 7 -6.91 -41.88 -35.31
N THR A 8 -7.99 -42.51 -34.84
CA THR A 8 -9.12 -41.87 -34.11
C THR A 8 -9.29 -42.37 -32.68
N GLY A 9 -9.81 -41.52 -31.78
CA GLY A 9 -10.34 -41.94 -30.46
C GLY A 9 -11.42 -40.98 -29.94
N LYS A 10 -12.69 -41.42 -29.92
CA LYS A 10 -13.83 -40.68 -29.32
C LYS A 10 -14.18 -41.30 -27.96
N VAL A 11 -14.55 -40.49 -26.97
CA VAL A 11 -15.44 -40.92 -25.86
C VAL A 11 -16.53 -39.86 -25.62
N LYS A 12 -17.72 -40.30 -25.20
CA LYS A 12 -18.99 -39.56 -25.20
C LYS A 12 -19.25 -38.73 -23.93
N TRP A 13 -20.08 -37.71 -24.11
CA TRP A 13 -20.90 -37.09 -23.07
C TRP A 13 -22.00 -38.03 -22.54
N VAL A 14 -22.35 -37.90 -21.26
CA VAL A 14 -23.65 -38.31 -20.69
C VAL A 14 -24.13 -37.21 -19.74
N ARG A 15 -25.43 -36.88 -19.79
CA ARG A 15 -26.12 -35.93 -18.90
C ARG A 15 -26.81 -36.65 -17.75
N GLY A 16 -26.94 -36.00 -16.60
CA GLY A 16 -27.79 -36.43 -15.48
C GLY A 16 -28.42 -35.26 -14.72
N MET A 17 -29.70 -34.99 -14.99
CA MET A 17 -30.64 -34.35 -14.04
C MET A 17 -30.99 -35.38 -12.94
N ALA A 18 -31.51 -35.06 -11.74
CA ALA A 18 -31.68 -33.84 -10.95
C ALA A 18 -32.26 -34.28 -9.58
N LEU A 19 -32.14 -33.50 -8.50
CA LEU A 19 -33.23 -33.32 -7.51
C LEU A 19 -32.93 -32.18 -6.52
N VAL A 20 -33.97 -31.44 -6.14
CA VAL A 20 -33.96 -30.47 -5.03
C VAL A 20 -34.88 -31.01 -3.93
N VAL A 21 -34.42 -31.01 -2.68
CA VAL A 21 -35.26 -31.16 -1.48
C VAL A 21 -34.80 -30.16 -0.42
N LEU A 22 -35.75 -29.48 0.20
CA LEU A 22 -35.54 -28.47 1.26
C LEU A 22 -35.30 -29.12 2.63
N GLY A 23 -34.55 -28.44 3.51
CA GLY A 23 -34.39 -28.85 4.91
C GLY A 23 -33.60 -27.89 5.78
N THR A 24 -34.31 -26.94 6.41
CA THR A 24 -34.05 -26.31 7.74
C THR A 24 -32.61 -26.04 8.19
N GLY A 25 -32.27 -24.76 8.40
CA GLY A 25 -30.92 -24.32 8.80
C GLY A 25 -30.57 -24.52 10.27
N LEU A 26 -29.28 -24.32 10.57
CA LEU A 26 -28.73 -24.18 11.92
C LEU A 26 -27.61 -23.13 11.89
N LEU A 27 -27.54 -22.29 12.93
CA LEU A 27 -26.49 -21.27 13.09
C LEU A 27 -25.13 -21.95 13.35
N ILE A 28 -24.11 -21.59 12.58
CA ILE A 28 -22.71 -21.98 12.84
C ILE A 28 -21.89 -20.70 12.92
N GLY A 29 -21.36 -20.41 14.12
CA GLY A 29 -20.48 -19.27 14.33
C GLY A 29 -19.08 -19.50 13.73
N CYS A 30 -18.39 -18.41 13.40
CA CYS A 30 -17.00 -18.46 12.95
C CYS A 30 -16.11 -19.17 13.97
N LYS A 31 -15.40 -20.22 13.53
CA LYS A 31 -14.18 -20.68 14.20
C LYS A 31 -13.00 -19.80 13.74
N PRO A 32 -12.01 -19.53 14.61
CA PRO A 32 -10.71 -19.04 14.17
C PRO A 32 -10.05 -20.03 13.21
N SER A 33 -9.22 -19.53 12.30
CA SER A 33 -8.39 -20.35 11.42
C SER A 33 -7.40 -21.21 12.23
N GLU A 34 -7.34 -22.50 11.90
CA GLU A 34 -6.37 -23.45 12.45
C GLU A 34 -4.97 -23.15 11.86
N PRO A 35 -3.87 -23.25 12.65
CA PRO A 35 -2.52 -23.02 12.13
C PRO A 35 -2.14 -24.05 11.05
N PRO A 36 -1.21 -23.72 10.13
CA PRO A 36 -0.86 -24.58 9.02
C PRO A 36 -0.33 -25.94 9.51
N LYS A 37 -0.77 -27.01 8.84
CA LYS A 37 -0.39 -28.38 9.15
C LYS A 37 0.94 -28.72 8.47
N PRO A 38 1.92 -29.35 9.15
CA PRO A 38 3.20 -29.71 8.55
C PRO A 38 3.03 -30.72 7.39
N PRO A 39 4.00 -30.79 6.45
CA PRO A 39 3.84 -31.49 5.18
C PRO A 39 3.55 -32.98 5.33
N THR A 40 2.46 -33.45 4.73
CA THR A 40 2.15 -34.89 4.67
C THR A 40 2.79 -35.54 3.44
N GLY A 41 4.10 -35.76 3.50
CA GLY A 41 4.86 -36.67 2.64
C GLY A 41 5.44 -37.84 3.46
N PRO A 42 5.77 -38.99 2.85
CA PRO A 42 6.30 -40.15 3.57
C PRO A 42 7.83 -40.11 3.77
N GLU A 43 8.52 -39.13 3.19
CA GLU A 43 9.98 -38.98 3.33
C GLU A 43 10.30 -38.00 4.47
N ASN A 44 11.18 -38.42 5.37
CA ASN A 44 11.72 -37.58 6.42
C ASN A 44 12.63 -36.51 5.76
N PRO A 45 12.37 -35.19 5.88
CA PRO A 45 13.17 -34.18 5.17
C PRO A 45 14.65 -34.21 5.61
N TYR A 46 14.90 -34.59 6.86
CA TYR A 46 16.24 -34.75 7.45
C TYR A 46 16.96 -36.07 7.05
N ALA A 47 16.37 -36.89 6.18
CA ALA A 47 16.93 -38.19 5.82
C ALA A 47 18.35 -38.08 5.25
N GLY A 48 19.28 -38.83 5.83
CA GLY A 48 20.69 -38.82 5.43
C GLY A 48 21.50 -37.61 5.92
N GLY A 49 20.95 -36.79 6.82
CA GLY A 49 21.66 -35.64 7.40
C GLY A 49 21.77 -34.43 6.46
N VAL A 50 20.82 -34.28 5.54
CA VAL A 50 20.68 -33.08 4.71
C VAL A 50 20.54 -31.85 5.62
N THR A 51 21.15 -30.73 5.29
CA THR A 51 21.04 -29.47 6.04
C THR A 51 20.74 -28.32 5.10
N HIS A 52 20.05 -27.31 5.59
CA HIS A 52 19.75 -26.06 4.88
C HIS A 52 20.41 -24.91 5.66
N PRO A 53 21.76 -24.86 5.69
CA PRO A 53 22.48 -24.01 6.62
C PRO A 53 22.25 -22.52 6.34
N TRP A 54 21.95 -21.77 7.39
CA TRP A 54 21.81 -20.33 7.36
C TRP A 54 22.88 -19.67 8.24
N THR A 55 23.34 -18.50 7.82
CA THR A 55 24.22 -17.63 8.61
C THR A 55 23.77 -16.19 8.51
N GLY A 56 23.63 -15.52 9.66
CA GLY A 56 23.31 -14.11 9.76
C GLY A 56 24.46 -13.30 10.35
N THR A 57 24.88 -12.26 9.62
CA THR A 57 25.76 -11.19 10.12
C THR A 57 25.03 -9.85 10.29
N ASP A 58 23.78 -9.75 9.81
CA ASP A 58 22.92 -8.57 9.96
C ASP A 58 22.04 -8.65 11.22
N GLN A 59 21.84 -7.50 11.86
CA GLN A 59 21.15 -7.36 13.15
C GLN A 59 19.62 -7.39 13.02
N SER A 60 19.03 -8.57 12.82
CA SER A 60 17.64 -8.77 13.22
C SER A 60 17.57 -8.77 14.76
N GLY A 61 16.68 -7.94 15.33
CA GLY A 61 16.83 -7.42 16.69
C GLY A 61 17.61 -6.09 16.70
N SER A 62 17.02 -5.01 16.18
CA SER A 62 17.75 -3.75 15.93
C SER A 62 18.05 -2.88 17.17
N LYS A 63 17.80 -3.36 18.39
CA LYS A 63 18.01 -2.56 19.61
C LYS A 63 19.40 -2.81 20.22
N PRO A 64 20.14 -1.76 20.63
CA PRO A 64 21.31 -1.94 21.47
C PRO A 64 20.89 -2.41 22.88
N ILE A 65 21.81 -3.07 23.58
CA ILE A 65 21.66 -3.35 25.01
C ILE A 65 21.50 -2.01 25.77
N ARG A 66 20.50 -1.94 26.65
CA ARG A 66 20.22 -0.82 27.55
C ARG A 66 20.36 -1.23 29.02
N SER A 67 20.39 -0.26 29.92
CA SER A 67 20.29 -0.54 31.37
C SER A 67 18.90 -1.07 31.72
N GLY A 68 18.82 -2.02 32.64
CA GLY A 68 17.60 -2.77 32.97
C GLY A 68 17.49 -4.09 32.21
N GLU A 69 16.26 -4.53 31.93
CA GLU A 69 15.97 -5.80 31.25
C GLU A 69 15.93 -5.63 29.72
N ASN A 70 16.53 -6.61 29.05
CA ASN A 70 16.71 -6.68 27.60
C ASN A 70 16.28 -8.08 27.11
N VAL A 71 15.22 -8.16 26.30
CA VAL A 71 14.76 -9.42 25.69
C VAL A 71 15.63 -9.71 24.46
N LEU A 72 16.24 -10.90 24.37
CA LEU A 72 17.25 -11.20 23.35
C LEU A 72 16.71 -11.15 21.92
N SER A 73 15.44 -11.51 21.70
CA SER A 73 14.80 -11.42 20.37
C SER A 73 14.62 -9.98 19.87
N GLU A 74 14.88 -8.98 20.70
CA GLU A 74 14.88 -7.57 20.31
C GLU A 74 16.30 -6.97 20.22
N VAL A 75 17.33 -7.69 20.66
CA VAL A 75 18.72 -7.23 20.80
C VAL A 75 19.59 -7.77 19.66
N GLY A 76 20.49 -6.94 19.15
CA GLY A 76 21.32 -7.31 18.01
C GLY A 76 22.39 -8.34 18.37
N TYR A 77 22.31 -9.52 17.78
CA TYR A 77 23.43 -10.45 17.75
C TYR A 77 24.55 -9.94 16.81
N THR A 78 25.77 -10.44 17.00
CA THR A 78 26.94 -10.14 16.16
C THR A 78 27.22 -11.23 15.14
N VAL A 79 26.86 -12.48 15.45
CA VAL A 79 26.98 -13.66 14.58
C VAL A 79 25.87 -14.63 14.97
N ALA A 80 25.10 -15.09 13.98
CA ALA A 80 24.17 -16.20 14.13
C ALA A 80 24.36 -17.25 13.02
N SER A 81 24.13 -18.52 13.35
CA SER A 81 24.09 -19.62 12.38
C SER A 81 23.10 -20.68 12.83
N ASN A 82 22.51 -21.39 11.87
CA ASN A 82 21.45 -22.37 12.09
C ASN A 82 21.57 -23.48 11.04
N ALA A 83 21.32 -24.75 11.41
CA ALA A 83 21.52 -25.86 10.47
C ALA A 83 20.39 -26.03 9.45
N TRP A 84 19.19 -25.51 9.74
CA TRP A 84 18.04 -25.59 8.86
C TRP A 84 17.25 -24.27 8.84
N GLY A 85 17.36 -23.54 7.73
CA GLY A 85 16.74 -22.23 7.52
C GLY A 85 17.16 -21.17 8.54
N PRO A 86 16.56 -19.97 8.49
CA PRO A 86 16.91 -18.88 9.39
C PRO A 86 16.59 -19.20 10.86
N ILE A 87 17.28 -18.49 11.77
CA ILE A 87 16.75 -18.34 13.14
C ILE A 87 15.48 -17.49 13.08
N GLU A 88 14.57 -17.73 13.98
CA GLU A 88 13.27 -17.10 14.01
C GLU A 88 13.07 -16.31 15.31
N LEU A 89 12.52 -15.10 15.20
CA LEU A 89 12.33 -14.19 16.33
C LEU A 89 10.86 -14.17 16.76
N ASP A 90 10.65 -14.40 18.06
CA ASP A 90 9.34 -14.51 18.72
C ASP A 90 8.42 -15.63 18.15
N ARG A 91 9.00 -16.61 17.43
CA ARG A 91 8.33 -17.79 16.86
C ARG A 91 9.32 -18.99 16.75
N SER A 92 8.80 -20.20 16.59
CA SER A 92 9.58 -21.45 16.37
C SER A 92 10.37 -21.39 15.05
N ASN A 93 11.31 -22.30 14.82
CA ASN A 93 11.92 -22.45 13.48
C ASN A 93 10.92 -23.19 12.56
N GLY A 94 10.42 -22.57 11.49
CA GLY A 94 9.35 -23.14 10.67
C GLY A 94 9.78 -23.95 9.45
N SER A 95 11.08 -24.27 9.33
CA SER A 95 11.80 -24.87 8.19
C SER A 95 12.72 -23.89 7.45
N GLU A 96 12.46 -23.57 6.17
CA GLU A 96 13.48 -23.01 5.26
C GLU A 96 13.36 -21.51 4.99
N LYS A 97 12.18 -20.92 5.18
CA LYS A 97 11.92 -19.52 4.82
C LYS A 97 11.94 -18.64 6.07
N PRO A 98 12.29 -17.35 5.94
CA PRO A 98 12.03 -16.41 7.02
C PRO A 98 10.52 -16.32 7.28
N ASP A 99 10.19 -16.08 8.54
CA ASP A 99 8.84 -15.83 9.04
C ASP A 99 7.86 -17.03 8.97
N ASP A 100 8.31 -18.26 8.65
CA ASP A 100 7.43 -19.44 8.46
C ASP A 100 7.07 -20.20 9.76
N GLY A 101 7.70 -19.86 10.88
CA GLY A 101 7.51 -20.48 12.20
C GLY A 101 6.17 -20.21 12.91
N GLY A 102 5.78 -21.15 13.78
CA GLY A 102 4.61 -21.06 14.66
C GLY A 102 4.92 -20.38 16.00
N PRO A 103 3.92 -20.17 16.89
CA PRO A 103 4.18 -19.56 18.20
C PRO A 103 5.03 -20.48 19.09
N LEU A 104 6.13 -19.97 19.65
CA LEU A 104 7.07 -20.65 20.57
C LEU A 104 6.32 -21.42 21.66
N LYS A 105 6.48 -22.75 21.72
CA LYS A 105 5.77 -23.62 22.64
C LYS A 105 6.64 -24.75 23.18
N ILE A 106 6.94 -24.72 24.47
CA ILE A 106 7.63 -25.83 25.13
C ILE A 106 6.62 -26.64 25.96
N GLY A 107 6.26 -27.82 25.46
CA GLY A 107 5.16 -28.62 26.00
C GLY A 107 3.83 -27.88 25.95
N ASN A 108 3.20 -27.65 27.10
CA ASN A 108 1.93 -26.93 27.20
C ASN A 108 2.08 -25.41 27.44
N GLN A 109 3.32 -24.88 27.50
CA GLN A 109 3.57 -23.46 27.74
C GLN A 109 3.79 -22.74 26.42
N THR A 110 3.07 -21.65 26.17
CA THR A 110 3.27 -20.77 25.00
C THR A 110 3.98 -19.49 25.44
N PHE A 111 5.00 -19.07 24.71
CA PHE A 111 5.81 -17.90 25.02
C PHE A 111 5.63 -16.82 23.96
N ALA A 112 5.44 -15.57 24.41
CA ALA A 112 5.27 -14.43 23.51
C ALA A 112 6.60 -13.83 23.02
N LYS A 113 7.72 -14.27 23.59
CA LYS A 113 9.07 -13.77 23.34
C LYS A 113 10.10 -14.88 23.42
N GLY A 114 11.07 -14.86 22.51
CA GLY A 114 12.15 -15.84 22.45
C GLY A 114 12.73 -16.01 21.06
N ILE A 115 13.56 -17.03 20.87
CA ILE A 115 14.24 -17.31 19.61
C ILE A 115 14.06 -18.79 19.26
N GLY A 116 13.43 -19.06 18.12
CA GLY A 116 13.35 -20.40 17.53
C GLY A 116 14.57 -20.70 16.69
N VAL A 117 15.17 -21.87 16.87
CA VAL A 117 16.37 -22.33 16.16
C VAL A 117 16.22 -23.79 15.75
N HIS A 118 17.11 -24.26 14.89
CA HIS A 118 17.26 -25.66 14.51
C HIS A 118 18.69 -26.12 14.81
N ALA A 119 18.88 -27.15 15.61
CA ALA A 119 20.23 -27.66 15.91
C ALA A 119 20.90 -28.21 14.64
N ASN A 120 22.20 -28.01 14.40
CA ASN A 120 23.15 -27.23 15.19
C ASN A 120 23.00 -25.71 14.96
N SER A 121 22.88 -24.94 16.05
CA SER A 121 22.77 -23.47 15.99
C SER A 121 23.74 -22.76 16.92
N GLN A 122 24.05 -21.51 16.59
CA GLN A 122 24.85 -20.60 17.42
C GLN A 122 24.29 -19.18 17.29
N LEU A 123 24.19 -18.47 18.41
CA LEU A 123 23.97 -17.02 18.43
C LEU A 123 25.00 -16.35 19.34
N THR A 124 25.49 -15.17 18.96
CA THR A 124 26.59 -14.48 19.65
C THR A 124 26.21 -13.03 19.91
N TYR A 125 26.37 -12.52 21.13
CA TYR A 125 26.03 -11.17 21.55
C TYR A 125 27.21 -10.47 22.22
N ALA A 126 27.43 -9.19 21.90
CA ALA A 126 28.43 -8.37 22.58
C ALA A 126 27.84 -7.73 23.84
N LEU A 127 28.27 -8.20 25.01
CA LEU A 127 27.84 -7.70 26.33
C LEU A 127 28.76 -6.62 26.90
N ASN A 128 30.02 -6.55 26.45
CA ASN A 128 31.02 -5.55 26.87
C ASN A 128 31.12 -5.38 28.41
N GLY A 129 31.04 -6.47 29.17
CA GLY A 129 31.09 -6.48 30.64
C GLY A 129 29.89 -5.83 31.35
N SER A 130 28.90 -5.34 30.60
CA SER A 130 27.84 -4.43 31.10
C SER A 130 26.60 -5.14 31.66
N CYS A 131 26.54 -6.47 31.56
CA CYS A 131 25.40 -7.26 32.00
C CYS A 131 25.73 -8.12 33.23
N SER A 132 24.76 -8.31 34.12
CA SER A 132 24.92 -9.09 35.36
C SER A 132 24.40 -10.52 35.19
N THR A 133 23.30 -10.70 34.47
CA THR A 133 22.51 -11.94 34.50
C THR A 133 21.93 -12.23 33.12
N PHE A 134 22.02 -13.48 32.68
CA PHE A 134 21.26 -14.03 31.56
C PHE A 134 20.33 -15.14 32.07
N SER A 135 19.09 -15.16 31.59
CA SER A 135 18.10 -16.18 31.91
C SER A 135 17.25 -16.52 30.69
N ALA A 136 16.82 -17.77 30.59
CA ALA A 136 15.88 -18.24 29.58
C ALA A 136 15.13 -19.48 30.09
N THR A 137 14.08 -19.86 29.36
CA THR A 137 13.44 -21.18 29.43
C THR A 137 13.71 -21.91 28.12
N VAL A 138 14.25 -23.12 28.18
CA VAL A 138 14.66 -23.89 27.01
C VAL A 138 13.92 -25.22 26.87
N GLY A 139 13.79 -25.69 25.64
CA GLY A 139 13.22 -26.99 25.28
C GLY A 139 12.92 -27.08 23.78
N ILE A 140 12.52 -28.26 23.32
CA ILE A 140 12.09 -28.50 21.94
C ILE A 140 10.65 -27.98 21.76
N ASP A 141 10.35 -27.40 20.59
CA ASP A 141 9.03 -26.86 20.28
C ASP A 141 7.98 -27.98 20.14
N ALA A 142 6.78 -27.73 20.65
CA ALA A 142 5.68 -28.68 20.66
C ALA A 142 5.19 -29.10 19.26
N GLU A 143 5.49 -28.34 18.20
CA GLU A 143 5.10 -28.64 16.82
C GLU A 143 5.71 -29.96 16.30
N VAL A 144 6.91 -30.34 16.77
CA VAL A 144 7.55 -31.61 16.40
C VAL A 144 7.10 -32.79 17.25
N GLY A 145 6.32 -32.54 18.31
CA GLY A 145 5.78 -33.54 19.22
C GLY A 145 6.88 -34.26 20.00
N ALA A 146 6.87 -35.59 19.99
CA ALA A 146 7.83 -36.41 20.75
C ALA A 146 9.17 -36.67 20.01
N LYS A 147 9.49 -35.87 18.98
CA LYS A 147 10.71 -36.00 18.16
C LYS A 147 11.76 -34.95 18.58
N GLY A 148 12.92 -34.97 17.92
CA GLY A 148 14.05 -34.08 18.18
C GLY A 148 14.81 -34.43 19.45
N SER A 149 16.12 -34.16 19.44
CA SER A 149 16.96 -34.25 20.63
C SER A 149 18.06 -33.18 20.58
N VAL A 150 18.17 -32.35 21.62
CA VAL A 150 19.08 -31.19 21.63
C VAL A 150 19.75 -30.98 22.98
N VAL A 151 20.89 -30.30 22.97
CA VAL A 151 21.58 -29.79 24.17
C VAL A 151 21.72 -28.28 24.06
N PHE A 152 21.15 -27.55 25.03
CA PHE A 152 21.26 -26.09 25.13
C PHE A 152 22.47 -25.72 25.99
N GLN A 153 23.40 -24.97 25.41
CA GLN A 153 24.61 -24.51 26.08
C GLN A 153 24.76 -22.99 26.01
N VAL A 154 25.28 -22.42 27.11
CA VAL A 154 25.57 -20.99 27.22
C VAL A 154 27.04 -20.80 27.56
N PHE A 155 27.74 -20.03 26.75
CA PHE A 155 29.14 -19.67 26.95
C PHE A 155 29.28 -18.17 27.20
N GLY A 156 30.11 -17.77 28.17
CA GLY A 156 30.56 -16.40 28.35
C GLY A 156 32.06 -16.33 28.16
N ASP A 157 32.54 -15.51 27.22
CA ASP A 157 33.96 -15.40 26.83
C ASP A 157 34.62 -16.78 26.59
N GLY A 158 33.88 -17.69 25.93
CA GLY A 158 34.31 -19.06 25.64
C GLY A 158 34.18 -20.07 26.79
N LYS A 159 33.83 -19.63 28.01
CA LYS A 159 33.63 -20.51 29.17
C LYS A 159 32.17 -20.94 29.29
N LEU A 160 31.91 -22.26 29.41
CA LEU A 160 30.59 -22.81 29.65
C LEU A 160 30.00 -22.33 31.01
N LEU A 161 28.77 -21.83 30.97
CA LEU A 161 28.01 -21.27 32.12
C LEU A 161 26.73 -22.08 32.43
N PHE A 162 26.10 -22.62 31.39
CA PHE A 162 24.92 -23.48 31.46
C PHE A 162 25.02 -24.57 30.40
N ASP A 163 24.49 -25.73 30.76
CA ASP A 163 24.26 -26.90 29.93
C ASP A 163 22.94 -27.51 30.42
N SER A 164 22.00 -27.81 29.53
CA SER A 164 20.71 -28.44 29.89
C SER A 164 20.83 -29.93 30.19
N GLY A 165 21.88 -30.59 29.69
CA GLY A 165 21.85 -32.00 29.34
C GLY A 165 20.99 -32.24 28.08
N LEU A 166 20.86 -33.50 27.69
CA LEU A 166 20.00 -33.91 26.58
C LEU A 166 18.52 -33.63 26.90
N MET A 167 17.89 -32.81 26.06
CA MET A 167 16.45 -32.58 26.04
C MET A 167 15.85 -33.25 24.80
N THR A 168 14.64 -33.77 24.93
CA THR A 168 13.84 -34.39 23.86
C THR A 168 12.49 -33.71 23.75
N GLY A 169 11.72 -33.93 22.69
CA GLY A 169 10.33 -33.42 22.56
C GLY A 169 9.34 -33.88 23.67
N THR A 170 9.76 -34.80 24.56
CA THR A 170 8.99 -35.20 25.75
C THR A 170 9.50 -34.61 27.06
N SER A 171 10.60 -33.84 27.02
CA SER A 171 11.21 -33.20 28.18
C SER A 171 10.40 -31.98 28.63
N ALA A 172 10.36 -31.74 29.94
CA ALA A 172 9.74 -30.52 30.48
C ALA A 172 10.61 -29.29 30.19
N ALA A 173 9.98 -28.13 30.00
CA ALA A 173 10.66 -26.86 29.81
C ALA A 173 11.61 -26.54 30.98
N GLN A 174 12.88 -26.26 30.67
CA GLN A 174 13.92 -26.01 31.67
C GLN A 174 14.23 -24.52 31.77
N SER A 175 13.84 -23.88 32.88
CA SER A 175 14.18 -22.49 33.17
C SER A 175 15.50 -22.38 33.92
N PHE A 176 16.36 -21.43 33.54
CA PHE A 176 17.61 -21.16 34.22
C PHE A 176 17.93 -19.66 34.33
N SER A 177 18.84 -19.33 35.25
CA SER A 177 19.46 -18.02 35.36
C SER A 177 20.94 -18.17 35.71
N LYS A 178 21.82 -17.45 35.03
CA LYS A 178 23.28 -17.47 35.21
C LYS A 178 23.86 -16.08 35.29
N SER A 179 24.91 -15.93 36.11
CA SER A 179 25.72 -14.72 36.12
C SER A 179 26.51 -14.60 34.81
N VAL A 180 26.44 -13.42 34.19
CA VAL A 180 27.29 -12.99 33.07
C VAL A 180 28.08 -11.73 33.43
N ALA A 181 28.20 -11.42 34.73
CA ALA A 181 28.96 -10.28 35.24
C ALA A 181 30.40 -10.28 34.71
N GLY A 182 30.77 -9.20 34.00
CA GLY A 182 32.10 -9.04 33.40
C GLY A 182 32.34 -9.80 32.08
N VAL A 183 31.36 -10.56 31.58
CA VAL A 183 31.45 -11.24 30.28
C VAL A 183 31.37 -10.21 29.14
N ASN A 184 32.24 -10.35 28.14
CA ASN A 184 32.30 -9.45 26.98
C ASN A 184 31.50 -9.99 25.80
N GLN A 185 31.48 -11.31 25.61
CA GLN A 185 30.75 -12.03 24.58
C GLN A 185 29.92 -13.15 25.21
N LEU A 186 28.60 -13.11 25.00
CA LEU A 186 27.69 -14.22 25.29
C LEU A 186 27.49 -15.03 24.01
N LYS A 187 27.59 -16.35 24.09
CA LYS A 187 27.30 -17.27 22.99
C LYS A 187 26.29 -18.31 23.45
N LEU A 188 25.16 -18.39 22.76
CA LEU A 188 24.17 -19.45 22.87
C LEU A 188 24.49 -20.52 21.82
N VAL A 189 24.38 -21.79 22.18
CA VAL A 189 24.57 -22.94 21.28
C VAL A 189 23.45 -23.94 21.53
N THR A 190 22.82 -24.40 20.46
CA THR A 190 21.98 -25.60 20.49
C THR A 190 22.68 -26.67 19.67
N ASP A 191 23.17 -27.71 20.34
CA ASP A 191 23.85 -28.86 19.73
C ASP A 191 22.85 -30.00 19.52
N ALA A 192 23.00 -30.76 18.44
CA ALA A 192 22.18 -31.92 18.12
C ALA A 192 22.55 -33.09 19.05
N GLY A 193 21.54 -33.71 19.67
CA GLY A 193 21.75 -34.75 20.67
C GLY A 193 22.09 -36.13 20.07
N ASP A 194 21.62 -36.41 18.86
CA ASP A 194 21.88 -37.65 18.11
C ASP A 194 22.04 -37.43 16.60
N ASP A 195 20.95 -37.21 15.88
CA ASP A 195 20.96 -36.62 14.54
C ASP A 195 20.23 -35.28 14.60
N ILE A 196 20.00 -34.62 13.46
CA ILE A 196 19.37 -33.29 13.41
C ILE A 196 17.83 -33.34 13.31
N ALA A 197 17.22 -34.53 13.27
CA ALA A 197 15.88 -34.68 12.77
C ALA A 197 14.85 -34.13 13.76
N TYR A 198 14.15 -33.07 13.32
CA TYR A 198 13.14 -32.36 14.10
C TYR A 198 13.70 -31.60 15.31
N ASP A 199 14.95 -31.15 15.25
CA ASP A 199 15.63 -30.39 16.33
C ASP A 199 15.20 -28.92 16.42
N HIS A 200 13.90 -28.68 16.34
CA HIS A 200 13.26 -27.38 16.45
C HIS A 200 13.26 -26.98 17.94
N ALA A 201 14.03 -25.96 18.28
CA ALA A 201 14.45 -25.67 19.64
C ALA A 201 14.22 -24.21 20.02
N ASP A 202 13.68 -23.99 21.21
CA ASP A 202 13.26 -22.67 21.69
C ASP A 202 14.18 -22.14 22.79
N TRP A 203 14.68 -20.91 22.59
CA TRP A 203 15.21 -20.06 23.66
C TRP A 203 14.12 -19.07 24.10
N ALA A 204 13.13 -19.56 24.85
CA ALA A 204 11.96 -18.79 25.29
C ALA A 204 12.25 -17.88 26.50
N ASP A 205 11.59 -16.71 26.56
CA ASP A 205 11.81 -15.66 27.58
C ASP A 205 13.30 -15.33 27.82
N ALA A 206 14.12 -15.47 26.77
CA ALA A 206 15.56 -15.24 26.83
C ALA A 206 15.85 -13.76 27.06
N LYS A 207 16.47 -13.43 28.19
CA LYS A 207 16.69 -12.03 28.62
C LYS A 207 17.97 -11.80 29.41
N LEU A 208 18.49 -10.57 29.27
CA LEU A 208 19.65 -10.03 29.94
C LEU A 208 19.26 -8.90 30.90
N SER A 209 19.71 -9.00 32.15
CA SER A 209 19.72 -7.87 33.10
C SER A 209 21.07 -7.15 32.99
N CYS A 210 21.04 -5.87 32.65
CA CYS A 210 22.25 -5.08 32.44
C CYS A 210 22.27 -3.79 33.25
N LYS A 211 23.48 -3.40 33.64
CA LYS A 211 23.76 -2.14 34.32
C LYS A 211 24.90 -1.47 33.56
N LEU A 212 24.52 -0.76 32.50
CA LEU A 212 25.42 0.20 31.87
C LEU A 212 25.85 1.25 32.93
N PRO A 213 27.00 1.92 32.73
CA PRO A 213 27.22 3.23 33.34
C PRO A 213 25.97 4.10 33.11
N PRO A 214 25.60 4.99 34.04
CA PRO A 214 24.60 6.00 33.69
C PRO A 214 25.12 6.72 32.44
N ASP A 215 24.31 6.76 31.38
CA ASP A 215 24.62 7.61 30.23
C ASP A 215 24.94 9.01 30.78
N PRO A 216 26.01 9.67 30.34
CA PRO A 216 26.16 11.08 30.63
C PRO A 216 24.85 11.75 30.19
N PRO A 217 24.17 12.53 31.05
CA PRO A 217 22.88 13.12 30.73
C PRO A 217 23.04 13.81 29.37
N PRO A 218 22.23 13.46 28.36
CA PRO A 218 22.57 13.71 26.96
C PRO A 218 22.89 15.18 26.83
N ALA A 219 24.17 15.46 26.57
CA ALA A 219 24.63 16.83 26.45
C ALA A 219 23.83 17.42 25.31
N ASN A 220 22.94 18.37 25.64
CA ASN A 220 22.18 19.05 24.62
C ASN A 220 23.17 19.97 23.91
N PHE A 221 23.84 19.43 22.90
CA PHE A 221 24.89 20.10 22.14
C PHE A 221 24.36 21.30 21.34
N ASN A 222 23.07 21.64 21.48
CA ASN A 222 22.37 22.70 20.76
C ASN A 222 22.66 22.59 19.26
N VAL A 223 22.50 21.38 18.73
CA VAL A 223 22.68 21.04 17.33
C VAL A 223 21.36 20.54 16.77
N ALA A 224 21.05 20.93 15.53
CA ALA A 224 19.92 20.40 14.78
C ALA A 224 20.42 19.84 13.44
N LEU A 225 19.86 18.69 13.04
CA LEU A 225 20.00 18.16 11.69
C LEU A 225 18.76 18.46 10.86
N GLU A 226 18.96 18.77 9.57
CA GLU A 226 17.89 19.07 8.63
C GLU A 226 18.21 18.46 7.25
N SER A 227 17.26 17.70 6.70
CA SER A 227 17.34 17.19 5.34
C SER A 227 17.28 18.34 4.31
N ARG A 228 18.24 18.38 3.38
CA ARG A 228 18.22 19.25 2.19
C ARG A 228 17.99 18.46 0.90
N ASP A 229 17.42 17.27 1.04
CA ASP A 229 17.12 16.34 -0.06
C ASP A 229 15.90 16.76 -0.89
N GLY A 230 15.05 17.62 -0.33
CA GLY A 230 13.80 18.06 -0.98
C GLY A 230 12.67 17.02 -0.92
N GLY A 231 12.88 15.87 -0.28
CA GLY A 231 11.83 14.91 0.05
C GLY A 231 10.77 15.48 1.02
N PRO A 232 9.61 14.81 1.16
CA PRO A 232 8.45 15.32 1.89
C PRO A 232 8.60 15.38 3.42
N PHE A 233 9.60 14.70 4.00
CA PHE A 233 9.81 14.62 5.45
C PHE A 233 11.24 15.05 5.83
N ALA A 234 11.35 16.01 6.76
CA ALA A 234 12.61 16.68 7.09
C ALA A 234 13.61 15.80 7.87
N ASP A 235 13.13 14.71 8.46
CA ASP A 235 13.88 13.70 9.21
C ASP A 235 14.32 12.51 8.33
N ARG A 236 14.11 12.59 7.00
CA ARG A 236 14.44 11.53 6.04
C ARG A 236 15.18 12.06 4.81
N MET A 237 16.08 11.24 4.27
CA MET A 237 16.67 11.40 2.94
C MET A 237 16.52 10.09 2.16
N VAL A 238 16.13 10.21 0.90
CA VAL A 238 15.85 9.08 0.02
C VAL A 238 16.88 9.06 -1.10
N PHE A 239 17.33 7.88 -1.52
CA PHE A 239 18.38 7.71 -2.51
C PHE A 239 17.99 6.63 -3.51
N SER A 240 18.47 6.75 -4.74
CA SER A 240 18.38 5.69 -5.75
C SER A 240 19.70 5.50 -6.49
N ARG A 241 19.99 4.26 -6.92
CA ARG A 241 21.07 3.94 -7.85
C ARG A 241 20.71 2.74 -8.74
N ILE A 242 21.34 2.70 -9.91
CA ILE A 242 21.37 1.53 -10.79
C ILE A 242 22.83 1.09 -10.98
N GLY A 243 23.09 -0.22 -10.96
CA GLY A 243 24.36 -0.83 -11.34
C GLY A 243 25.54 -0.55 -10.41
N SER A 244 26.73 -0.47 -11.00
CA SER A 244 28.01 -0.44 -10.28
C SER A 244 28.58 0.97 -10.09
N LEU A 245 29.48 1.14 -9.11
CA LEU A 245 30.21 2.39 -8.87
C LEU A 245 31.26 2.71 -9.94
N SER A 246 31.89 1.69 -10.51
CA SER A 246 32.99 1.80 -11.46
C SER A 246 32.54 1.92 -12.91
N SER A 247 31.36 1.40 -13.22
CA SER A 247 30.70 1.49 -14.52
C SER A 247 29.19 1.68 -14.31
N PRO A 248 28.75 2.88 -13.91
CA PRO A 248 27.33 3.21 -13.82
C PRO A 248 26.71 3.27 -15.23
N PRO A 249 25.42 2.92 -15.39
CA PRO A 249 24.73 3.09 -16.67
C PRO A 249 24.46 4.57 -16.94
N ALA A 250 24.03 4.90 -18.16
CA ALA A 250 23.78 6.29 -18.60
C ALA A 250 22.49 6.93 -18.04
N ASN A 251 21.95 6.39 -16.95
CA ASN A 251 20.77 6.92 -16.26
C ASN A 251 21.18 8.08 -15.34
N GLY A 252 20.25 9.03 -15.17
CA GLY A 252 20.24 9.88 -14.00
C GLY A 252 19.86 9.06 -12.77
N VAL A 253 20.52 9.33 -11.64
CA VAL A 253 20.29 8.67 -10.37
C VAL A 253 20.36 9.69 -9.25
N HIS A 254 19.47 9.54 -8.26
CA HIS A 254 19.52 10.33 -7.03
C HIS A 254 20.45 9.68 -5.99
N ASP A 255 21.75 9.57 -6.31
CA ASP A 255 22.74 8.88 -5.48
C ASP A 255 23.37 9.76 -4.37
N ARG A 256 22.94 11.02 -4.25
CA ARG A 256 23.50 12.02 -3.33
C ARG A 256 22.47 13.01 -2.80
N ALA A 257 22.42 13.12 -1.47
CA ALA A 257 21.61 14.08 -0.73
C ALA A 257 22.51 14.94 0.17
N THR A 258 21.98 16.06 0.67
CA THR A 258 22.72 16.96 1.60
C THR A 258 22.02 17.00 2.95
N VAL A 259 22.78 16.84 4.03
CA VAL A 259 22.33 17.12 5.39
C VAL A 259 22.90 18.46 5.85
N ARG A 260 22.06 19.32 6.41
CA ARG A 260 22.48 20.56 7.08
C ARG A 260 22.64 20.31 8.57
N VAL A 261 23.82 20.62 9.09
CA VAL A 261 24.12 20.68 10.52
C VAL A 261 24.01 22.13 10.98
N ARG A 262 23.07 22.45 11.87
CA ARG A 262 22.86 23.81 12.38
C ARG A 262 23.31 23.92 13.84
N ASN A 263 24.11 24.94 14.15
CA ASN A 263 24.34 25.35 15.54
C ASN A 263 23.15 26.23 16.00
N THR A 264 22.40 25.72 16.97
CA THR A 264 21.25 26.38 17.62
C THR A 264 21.63 27.00 18.97
N GLY A 265 22.87 26.82 19.43
CA GLY A 265 23.38 27.37 20.68
C GLY A 265 24.05 28.73 20.54
N SER A 266 24.56 29.24 21.67
CA SER A 266 25.23 30.54 21.79
C SER A 266 26.77 30.48 21.73
N THR A 267 27.36 29.28 21.67
CA THR A 267 28.82 29.05 21.60
C THR A 267 29.20 28.34 20.29
N PRO A 268 30.43 28.53 19.77
CA PRO A 268 30.89 27.76 18.62
C PRO A 268 30.81 26.25 18.87
N LEU A 269 30.30 25.52 17.88
CA LEU A 269 30.02 24.09 17.95
C LEU A 269 31.07 23.33 17.14
N LYS A 270 31.80 22.41 17.78
CA LYS A 270 32.88 21.64 17.13
C LYS A 270 32.39 20.25 16.72
N ILE A 271 32.09 20.10 15.43
CA ILE A 271 31.69 18.84 14.82
C ILE A 271 32.94 17.99 14.55
N THR A 272 33.00 16.81 15.14
CA THR A 272 34.10 15.84 14.92
C THR A 272 33.79 14.81 13.84
N GLY A 273 32.54 14.71 13.39
CA GLY A 273 32.13 13.88 12.28
C GLY A 273 30.62 13.74 12.16
N LEU A 274 30.17 13.02 11.14
CA LEU A 274 28.79 12.54 11.02
C LEU A 274 28.83 11.00 11.06
N PRO A 275 28.44 10.36 12.18
CA PRO A 275 28.25 8.91 12.22
C PRO A 275 27.19 8.49 11.20
N ILE A 276 27.53 7.54 10.33
CA ILE A 276 26.66 7.04 9.26
C ILE A 276 26.52 5.53 9.41
N THR A 277 25.31 5.00 9.26
CA THR A 277 25.02 3.55 9.21
C THR A 277 24.51 3.13 7.84
N GLY A 278 24.80 1.88 7.45
CA GLY A 278 24.48 1.35 6.12
C GLY A 278 25.45 1.82 5.01
N PRO A 279 25.19 1.49 3.73
CA PRO A 279 26.08 1.79 2.61
C PRO A 279 25.96 3.24 2.13
N TRP A 280 26.29 4.19 2.99
CA TRP A 280 26.47 5.61 2.65
C TRP A 280 27.86 6.08 3.09
N THR A 281 28.44 7.02 2.34
CA THR A 281 29.67 7.71 2.72
C THR A 281 29.49 9.22 2.63
N LEU A 282 30.41 9.97 3.21
CA LEU A 282 30.60 11.38 2.85
C LEU A 282 31.01 11.46 1.36
N ASP A 283 30.53 12.47 0.64
CA ASP A 283 30.99 12.75 -0.72
C ASP A 283 32.38 13.42 -0.69
N SER A 284 33.15 13.31 -1.77
CA SER A 284 34.57 13.72 -1.74
C SER A 284 34.74 15.24 -1.59
N GLY A 285 35.37 15.66 -0.48
CA GLY A 285 35.73 17.05 -0.20
C GLY A 285 35.44 17.51 1.23
N GLN A 286 34.56 16.82 1.97
CA GLN A 286 34.33 17.14 3.38
C GLN A 286 35.44 16.57 4.27
N SER A 287 35.95 17.38 5.20
CA SER A 287 36.84 16.94 6.27
C SER A 287 36.29 17.37 7.64
N PHE A 288 36.74 16.67 8.68
CA PHE A 288 36.42 16.94 10.09
C PHE A 288 37.72 16.89 10.91
N PRO A 289 37.84 17.63 12.04
CA PRO A 289 36.79 18.42 12.68
C PRO A 289 36.47 19.74 11.95
N ALA A 290 35.23 20.20 12.09
CA ALA A 290 34.74 21.48 11.60
C ALA A 290 34.13 22.30 12.76
N THR A 291 34.18 23.63 12.68
CA THR A 291 33.58 24.52 13.71
C THR A 291 32.47 25.35 13.11
N ILE A 292 31.29 25.33 13.72
CA ILE A 292 30.10 26.07 13.29
C ILE A 292 29.83 27.19 14.30
N ALA A 293 29.86 28.44 13.85
CA ALA A 293 29.56 29.60 14.70
C ALA A 293 28.09 29.60 15.18
N PRO A 294 27.76 30.25 16.32
CA PRO A 294 26.39 30.40 16.80
C PRO A 294 25.42 30.86 15.70
N GLY A 295 24.29 30.19 15.55
CA GLY A 295 23.28 30.52 14.53
C GLY A 295 23.65 30.21 13.08
N SER A 296 24.88 29.76 12.79
CA SER A 296 25.32 29.31 11.46
C SER A 296 25.04 27.82 11.23
N SER A 297 25.32 27.35 10.01
CA SER A 297 25.18 25.95 9.60
C SER A 297 26.31 25.49 8.68
N LEU A 298 26.52 24.18 8.62
CA LEU A 298 27.40 23.49 7.70
C LEU A 298 26.56 22.50 6.88
N ASP A 299 26.66 22.56 5.55
CA ASP A 299 26.04 21.58 4.66
C ASP A 299 27.05 20.49 4.32
N VAL A 300 26.64 19.23 4.47
CA VAL A 300 27.48 18.06 4.21
C VAL A 300 26.74 17.11 3.27
N ARG A 301 27.40 16.78 2.15
CA ARG A 301 26.83 15.88 1.14
C ARG A 301 27.15 14.44 1.45
N LEU A 302 26.13 13.59 1.42
CA LEU A 302 26.25 12.14 1.49
C LEU A 302 26.14 11.54 0.09
N ARG A 303 26.76 10.37 -0.09
CA ARG A 303 26.63 9.54 -1.28
C ARG A 303 26.19 8.14 -0.88
N PHE A 304 25.13 7.64 -1.49
CA PHE A 304 24.73 6.24 -1.41
C PHE A 304 25.74 5.40 -2.20
N VAL A 305 26.29 4.32 -1.63
CA VAL A 305 27.41 3.55 -2.22
C VAL A 305 27.10 2.08 -2.49
N ALA A 306 25.85 1.64 -2.32
CA ALA A 306 25.44 0.26 -2.60
C ALA A 306 25.78 -0.21 -4.03
N GLN A 307 26.05 -1.52 -4.14
CA GLN A 307 26.34 -2.26 -5.39
C GLN A 307 25.53 -3.56 -5.51
N SER A 308 24.66 -3.85 -4.54
CA SER A 308 23.78 -5.02 -4.49
C SER A 308 22.66 -4.80 -3.45
N GLY A 309 21.62 -5.63 -3.46
CA GLY A 309 20.48 -5.59 -2.54
C GLY A 309 19.45 -4.51 -2.89
N LYS A 310 18.16 -4.87 -3.05
CA LYS A 310 17.13 -3.94 -3.57
C LYS A 310 16.87 -2.72 -2.68
N PHE A 311 16.88 -2.92 -1.36
CA PHE A 311 16.57 -1.89 -0.37
C PHE A 311 17.64 -1.84 0.72
N HIS A 312 17.99 -0.62 1.13
CA HIS A 312 18.92 -0.34 2.21
C HIS A 312 18.32 0.69 3.16
N SER A 313 18.54 0.51 4.46
CA SER A 313 18.21 1.49 5.48
C SER A 313 19.46 1.88 6.28
N GLY A 314 19.45 3.08 6.81
CA GLY A 314 20.56 3.64 7.57
C GLY A 314 20.17 4.94 8.25
N SER A 315 21.16 5.62 8.81
CA SER A 315 20.98 6.90 9.48
C SER A 315 22.24 7.75 9.34
N VAL A 316 22.08 9.07 9.40
CA VAL A 316 23.18 10.01 9.65
C VAL A 316 22.91 10.76 10.95
N GLY A 317 23.84 10.66 11.89
CA GLY A 317 23.86 11.44 13.12
C GLY A 317 24.92 12.54 13.08
N VAL A 318 25.14 13.21 14.21
CA VAL A 318 26.21 14.21 14.36
C VAL A 318 27.05 13.93 15.61
N ALA A 319 28.38 13.97 15.44
CA ALA A 319 29.32 13.86 16.54
C ALA A 319 29.91 15.24 16.90
N VAL A 320 29.79 15.62 18.16
CA VAL A 320 30.27 16.87 18.75
C VAL A 320 31.32 16.55 19.80
N ASP A 321 32.51 17.12 19.68
CA ASP A 321 33.66 16.85 20.56
C ASP A 321 33.93 15.35 20.85
N GLY A 322 33.69 14.48 19.86
CA GLY A 322 33.90 13.04 19.96
C GLY A 322 32.72 12.24 20.52
N GLN A 323 31.61 12.88 20.87
CA GLN A 323 30.39 12.25 21.37
C GLN A 323 29.24 12.40 20.36
N THR A 324 28.45 11.35 20.15
CA THR A 324 27.25 11.43 19.29
C THR A 324 26.14 12.20 20.00
N ALA A 325 25.55 13.19 19.34
CA ALA A 325 24.38 13.90 19.85
C ALA A 325 23.15 12.99 19.84
N SER A 326 22.76 12.49 21.02
CA SER A 326 21.61 11.60 21.16
C SER A 326 20.32 12.27 20.69
N GLY A 327 19.48 11.53 19.96
CA GLY A 327 18.24 12.02 19.37
C GLY A 327 18.40 12.94 18.14
N GLN A 328 19.63 13.22 17.68
CA GLN A 328 19.88 14.03 16.48
C GLN A 328 20.35 13.13 15.33
N SER A 329 19.40 12.57 14.59
CA SER A 329 19.66 11.73 13.41
C SER A 329 18.62 11.93 12.32
N ILE A 330 19.03 11.78 11.07
CA ILE A 330 18.16 11.70 9.88
C ILE A 330 18.18 10.25 9.36
N GLN A 331 17.01 9.71 9.02
CA GLN A 331 16.85 8.39 8.42
C GLN A 331 17.31 8.40 6.95
N LEU A 332 18.07 7.39 6.56
CA LEU A 332 18.53 7.18 5.18
C LEU A 332 17.81 5.97 4.60
N ALA A 333 17.24 6.10 3.41
CA ALA A 333 16.61 4.99 2.69
C ALA A 333 17.11 4.95 1.25
N GLY A 334 17.60 3.79 0.79
CA GLY A 334 18.27 3.64 -0.50
C GLY A 334 17.67 2.52 -1.33
N LEU A 335 17.22 2.85 -2.54
CA LEU A 335 16.77 1.90 -3.54
C LEU A 335 17.91 1.60 -4.52
N TRP A 336 18.26 0.33 -4.71
CA TRP A 336 19.29 -0.08 -5.66
C TRP A 336 18.73 -1.09 -6.67
N GLN A 337 19.05 -0.86 -7.94
CA GLN A 337 18.70 -1.72 -9.07
C GLN A 337 19.96 -2.33 -9.68
N SER A 338 19.89 -3.58 -10.16
CA SER A 338 21.03 -4.23 -10.84
C SER A 338 21.29 -3.68 -12.25
N GLU A 339 20.23 -3.26 -12.91
CA GLU A 339 20.13 -2.84 -14.31
C GLU A 339 18.90 -1.94 -14.43
N SER A 340 18.77 -1.20 -15.53
CA SER A 340 17.58 -0.43 -15.85
C SER A 340 16.49 -1.37 -16.38
N GLU A 341 15.23 -1.16 -16.01
CA GLU A 341 14.06 -1.91 -16.50
C GLU A 341 14.11 -3.43 -16.15
N ASN A 342 13.48 -4.30 -16.97
CA ASN A 342 13.48 -5.77 -16.84
C ASN A 342 12.93 -6.32 -15.50
N ASN A 343 11.88 -5.73 -14.94
CA ASN A 343 11.28 -6.10 -13.64
C ASN A 343 12.28 -6.02 -12.46
N ARG A 344 13.33 -5.19 -12.61
CA ARG A 344 14.28 -4.89 -11.51
C ARG A 344 13.84 -3.74 -10.65
N GLU A 345 12.85 -2.98 -11.12
CA GLU A 345 12.26 -1.84 -10.46
C GLU A 345 11.79 -2.16 -9.03
N PRO A 346 11.80 -1.16 -8.15
CA PRO A 346 11.17 -1.25 -6.85
C PRO A 346 9.64 -1.24 -7.00
N TYR A 347 8.96 -1.98 -6.13
CA TYR A 347 7.50 -2.02 -6.12
C TYR A 347 6.92 -0.74 -5.50
N LEU A 348 5.64 -0.47 -5.75
CA LEU A 348 4.96 0.75 -5.28
C LEU A 348 5.11 0.96 -3.76
N GLU A 349 4.89 -0.10 -2.97
CA GLU A 349 5.09 -0.06 -1.52
C GLU A 349 6.56 0.19 -1.11
N ASP A 350 7.54 -0.33 -1.87
CA ASP A 350 8.95 -0.14 -1.56
C ASP A 350 9.38 1.31 -1.79
N ILE A 351 8.83 1.98 -2.80
CA ILE A 351 9.04 3.40 -3.05
C ILE A 351 8.32 4.22 -1.97
N VAL A 352 7.00 4.06 -1.83
CA VAL A 352 6.18 4.98 -1.03
C VAL A 352 6.34 4.74 0.47
N GLN A 353 6.20 3.49 0.93
CA GLN A 353 6.20 3.17 2.35
C GLN A 353 7.62 2.98 2.89
N THR A 354 8.45 2.23 2.16
CA THR A 354 9.78 1.86 2.66
C THR A 354 10.81 2.97 2.42
N ALA A 355 10.89 3.51 1.20
CA ALA A 355 11.86 4.55 0.84
C ALA A 355 11.41 5.95 1.28
N PHE A 356 10.20 6.39 0.94
CA PHE A 356 9.68 7.71 1.36
C PHE A 356 9.09 7.74 2.77
N GLY A 357 8.68 6.62 3.35
CA GLY A 357 8.22 6.56 4.75
C GLY A 357 6.74 6.88 4.98
N PHE A 358 5.94 7.08 3.93
CA PHE A 358 4.49 7.28 4.05
C PHE A 358 3.81 6.06 4.69
N LYS A 359 2.68 6.27 5.35
CA LYS A 359 1.82 5.20 5.89
C LYS A 359 0.54 4.98 5.07
N THR A 360 0.52 5.46 3.83
CA THR A 360 -0.56 5.20 2.87
C THR A 360 -0.63 3.70 2.56
N VAL A 361 -1.82 3.13 2.66
CA VAL A 361 -2.09 1.70 2.46
C VAL A 361 -2.45 1.44 1.01
N PHE A 362 -1.78 0.43 0.42
CA PHE A 362 -2.02 -0.06 -0.93
C PHE A 362 -2.50 -1.52 -0.85
N ALA A 363 -3.20 -1.97 -1.89
CA ALA A 363 -3.20 -3.39 -2.21
C ALA A 363 -1.79 -3.79 -2.71
N PRO A 364 -1.32 -5.03 -2.47
CA PRO A 364 0.03 -5.44 -2.87
C PRO A 364 0.29 -5.23 -4.37
N SER A 365 1.46 -4.69 -4.73
CA SER A 365 1.91 -4.58 -6.14
C SER A 365 2.85 -5.71 -6.56
N LYS A 366 3.37 -6.48 -5.60
CA LYS A 366 4.31 -7.61 -5.79
C LYS A 366 3.73 -8.86 -6.47
N ASP A 367 2.42 -9.06 -6.51
CA ASP A 367 1.79 -10.24 -7.11
C ASP A 367 0.87 -9.88 -8.28
N ASN A 368 1.36 -10.16 -9.49
CA ASN A 368 0.68 -9.88 -10.76
C ASN A 368 -0.52 -10.79 -11.05
N ASN A 369 -0.86 -11.74 -10.16
CA ASN A 369 -2.03 -12.61 -10.29
C ASN A 369 -2.94 -12.64 -9.06
N ALA A 370 -2.62 -11.89 -7.99
CA ALA A 370 -3.46 -11.77 -6.81
C ALA A 370 -4.79 -11.06 -7.14
N SER A 371 -5.93 -11.70 -6.86
CA SER A 371 -7.28 -11.12 -7.05
C SER A 371 -7.56 -9.89 -6.18
N ASP A 372 -6.72 -9.68 -5.18
CA ASP A 372 -6.69 -8.65 -4.15
C ASP A 372 -5.47 -7.71 -4.27
N GLY A 373 -4.61 -7.88 -5.29
CA GLY A 373 -3.52 -6.95 -5.60
C GLY A 373 -4.00 -5.68 -6.31
N ILE A 374 -3.13 -4.65 -6.39
CA ILE A 374 -3.41 -3.43 -7.18
C ILE A 374 -3.37 -3.69 -8.70
N ASN A 375 -2.65 -4.75 -9.11
CA ASN A 375 -2.51 -5.24 -10.48
C ASN A 375 -3.80 -5.90 -10.99
N GLN A 376 -4.86 -5.10 -11.15
CA GLN A 376 -6.15 -5.53 -11.70
C GLN A 376 -6.36 -5.06 -13.14
N LYS A 377 -5.26 -4.82 -13.87
CA LYS A 377 -5.24 -4.64 -15.33
C LYS A 377 -6.14 -3.49 -15.83
N GLY A 378 -6.09 -2.35 -15.13
CA GLY A 378 -6.95 -1.20 -15.40
C GLY A 378 -8.34 -1.26 -14.75
N ARG A 379 -8.69 -2.26 -13.93
CA ARG A 379 -9.99 -2.28 -13.24
C ARG A 379 -10.19 -1.07 -12.32
N VAL A 380 -11.33 -0.41 -12.49
CA VAL A 380 -11.82 0.70 -11.66
C VAL A 380 -12.47 0.13 -10.40
N THR A 381 -11.66 -0.02 -9.36
CA THR A 381 -12.06 -0.40 -8.01
C THR A 381 -11.04 0.20 -7.03
N PRO A 382 -11.47 0.75 -5.87
CA PRO A 382 -10.53 1.32 -4.91
C PRO A 382 -9.68 0.25 -4.25
N GLN A 383 -8.40 0.56 -4.05
CA GLN A 383 -7.41 -0.28 -3.38
C GLN A 383 -6.88 0.42 -2.12
N GLY A 384 -6.98 -0.20 -0.94
CA GLY A 384 -6.46 0.40 0.30
C GLY A 384 -7.01 1.81 0.60
N ASP A 385 -6.13 2.82 0.62
CA ASP A 385 -6.46 4.25 0.83
C ASP A 385 -6.85 5.02 -0.46
N GLU A 386 -7.11 4.31 -1.58
CA GLU A 386 -7.51 4.92 -2.86
C GLU A 386 -8.84 5.69 -2.76
N VAL A 387 -8.91 6.79 -3.51
CA VAL A 387 -10.08 7.63 -3.73
C VAL A 387 -10.36 7.62 -5.24
N ILE A 388 -11.54 7.16 -5.64
CA ILE A 388 -11.94 7.03 -7.05
C ILE A 388 -12.40 8.39 -7.56
N ALA A 389 -11.43 9.28 -7.79
CA ALA A 389 -11.67 10.66 -8.21
C ALA A 389 -11.14 10.95 -9.63
N PRO A 390 -11.98 10.75 -10.66
CA PRO A 390 -11.72 11.22 -12.02
C PRO A 390 -11.42 12.72 -12.13
N TYR A 391 -12.02 13.51 -11.24
CA TYR A 391 -11.96 14.96 -11.24
C TYR A 391 -11.81 15.51 -9.83
N TRP A 392 -11.15 16.66 -9.75
CA TRP A 392 -10.73 17.34 -8.55
C TRP A 392 -11.14 18.80 -8.58
N GLN A 393 -11.22 19.40 -7.40
CA GLN A 393 -11.29 20.84 -7.18
C GLN A 393 -10.13 21.26 -6.28
N ARG A 394 -9.80 22.55 -6.27
CA ARG A 394 -8.90 23.08 -5.24
C ARG A 394 -9.61 23.04 -3.88
N ALA A 395 -8.94 22.58 -2.83
CA ALA A 395 -9.50 22.56 -1.49
C ALA A 395 -9.68 24.00 -0.97
N ASP A 396 -8.61 24.79 -1.07
CA ASP A 396 -8.54 26.23 -0.88
C ASP A 396 -8.38 26.93 -2.24
N ALA A 397 -9.45 27.63 -2.67
CA ALA A 397 -9.48 28.37 -3.92
C ALA A 397 -8.59 29.63 -3.94
N GLY A 398 -8.05 30.06 -2.79
CA GLY A 398 -7.06 31.13 -2.68
C GLY A 398 -5.61 30.67 -2.90
N LYS A 399 -5.35 29.35 -2.93
CA LYS A 399 -4.01 28.76 -3.08
C LYS A 399 -3.85 28.04 -4.44
N PRO A 400 -2.61 27.92 -4.97
CA PRO A 400 -2.34 27.03 -6.10
C PRO A 400 -2.41 25.55 -5.68
N VAL A 401 -2.45 24.65 -6.65
CA VAL A 401 -2.12 23.23 -6.45
C VAL A 401 -0.60 23.07 -6.52
N THR A 402 0.00 22.35 -5.57
CA THR A 402 1.44 22.06 -5.59
C THR A 402 1.65 20.58 -5.91
N VAL A 403 2.60 20.31 -6.81
CA VAL A 403 2.99 18.96 -7.27
C VAL A 403 4.48 18.77 -7.02
N GLN A 404 4.84 17.60 -6.51
CA GLN A 404 6.20 17.08 -6.50
C GLN A 404 6.19 15.68 -7.10
N GLN A 405 7.02 15.39 -8.11
CA GLN A 405 7.26 14.01 -8.51
C GLN A 405 8.20 13.35 -7.49
N LEU A 406 7.75 12.25 -6.90
CA LEU A 406 8.50 11.47 -5.92
C LEU A 406 9.36 10.39 -6.61
N ALA A 407 8.87 9.80 -7.70
CA ALA A 407 9.60 8.79 -8.45
C ALA A 407 9.18 8.72 -9.92
N ALA A 408 10.10 8.23 -10.74
CA ALA A 408 9.86 7.72 -12.08
C ALA A 408 10.60 6.39 -12.25
N TYR A 409 9.90 5.36 -12.72
CA TYR A 409 10.43 4.01 -13.00
C TYR A 409 9.81 3.46 -14.28
N HIS A 410 10.04 4.17 -15.39
CA HIS A 410 9.56 3.84 -16.73
C HIS A 410 10.72 3.83 -17.73
N THR A 411 10.42 3.68 -19.03
CA THR A 411 11.42 3.57 -20.10
C THR A 411 12.51 4.65 -20.01
N GLN A 412 13.77 4.22 -20.02
CA GLN A 412 14.94 5.07 -19.82
C GLN A 412 15.06 6.14 -20.90
N GLY A 413 15.24 7.39 -20.49
CA GLY A 413 15.50 8.52 -21.39
C GLY A 413 14.24 9.22 -21.88
N ASP A 414 13.09 8.56 -21.82
CA ASP A 414 11.80 9.19 -22.09
C ASP A 414 11.41 10.13 -20.94
N ALA A 415 10.66 11.19 -21.26
CA ALA A 415 10.26 12.23 -20.32
C ALA A 415 8.75 12.17 -20.07
N ALA A 416 8.35 11.85 -18.83
CA ALA A 416 6.95 11.91 -18.42
C ALA A 416 6.42 13.35 -18.34
N LYS A 417 5.17 13.56 -18.74
CA LYS A 417 4.52 14.87 -18.81
C LYS A 417 3.18 14.86 -18.08
N LEU A 418 3.18 15.39 -16.86
CA LEU A 418 1.97 15.67 -16.11
C LEU A 418 1.28 16.92 -16.66
N ARG A 419 -0.03 16.81 -16.86
CA ARG A 419 -0.93 17.85 -17.35
C ARG A 419 -2.20 17.89 -16.52
N TRP A 420 -2.93 19.00 -16.59
CA TRP A 420 -4.31 19.11 -16.10
C TRP A 420 -5.26 19.45 -17.25
N PHE A 421 -6.52 19.05 -17.16
CA PHE A 421 -7.55 19.37 -18.16
C PHE A 421 -8.89 19.74 -17.50
N THR A 422 -9.65 20.64 -18.12
CA THR A 422 -11.01 20.99 -17.67
C THR A 422 -11.95 19.80 -17.87
N LYS A 423 -12.84 19.52 -16.91
CA LYS A 423 -13.83 18.43 -17.07
C LYS A 423 -14.61 18.59 -18.37
N GLY A 424 -14.59 17.57 -19.22
CA GLY A 424 -15.27 17.57 -20.52
C GLY A 424 -14.57 18.33 -21.65
N ALA A 425 -13.37 18.89 -21.46
CA ALA A 425 -12.55 19.44 -22.55
C ALA A 425 -11.71 18.36 -23.23
N SER A 426 -11.30 18.59 -24.49
CA SER A 426 -10.29 17.78 -25.21
C SER A 426 -8.85 18.17 -24.83
N ASP A 427 -8.66 19.44 -24.50
CA ASP A 427 -7.35 20.06 -24.42
C ASP A 427 -6.80 19.98 -22.99
N SER A 428 -5.47 19.91 -22.88
CA SER A 428 -4.78 19.79 -21.59
C SER A 428 -3.59 20.73 -21.51
N ASN A 429 -3.31 21.19 -20.29
CA ASN A 429 -2.30 22.19 -19.96
C ASN A 429 -1.14 21.51 -19.23
N THR A 430 0.09 21.67 -19.73
CA THR A 430 1.28 21.10 -19.08
C THR A 430 1.50 21.70 -17.69
N VAL A 431 1.68 20.82 -16.70
CA VAL A 431 2.05 21.16 -15.32
C VAL A 431 3.56 21.00 -15.12
N LEU A 432 4.07 19.85 -15.53
CA LEU A 432 5.43 19.41 -15.25
C LEU A 432 5.90 18.48 -16.39
N ILE A 433 7.15 18.65 -16.80
CA ILE A 433 7.88 17.71 -17.64
C ILE A 433 9.06 17.22 -16.83
N GLN A 434 9.18 15.90 -16.69
CA GLN A 434 10.25 15.22 -16.01
C GLN A 434 11.49 15.14 -16.92
N LYS A 435 12.70 15.20 -16.35
CA LYS A 435 13.95 15.13 -17.10
C LYS A 435 14.26 13.67 -17.43
N GLY A 436 14.06 13.25 -18.67
CA GLY A 436 13.97 11.82 -19.04
C GLY A 436 15.15 10.91 -18.68
N VAL A 437 16.36 11.45 -18.47
CA VAL A 437 17.46 10.64 -17.91
C VAL A 437 17.16 10.11 -16.50
N ASP A 438 16.32 10.80 -15.72
CA ASP A 438 15.92 10.44 -14.35
C ASP A 438 14.70 9.49 -14.33
N ALA A 439 14.32 8.87 -15.46
CA ALA A 439 13.14 8.00 -15.60
C ALA A 439 13.21 6.69 -14.79
N GLN A 440 14.26 6.49 -13.98
CA GLN A 440 14.56 5.31 -13.20
C GLN A 440 15.10 5.70 -11.80
N SER A 441 14.54 6.75 -11.22
CA SER A 441 15.05 7.45 -10.04
C SER A 441 13.92 7.95 -9.13
N VAL A 442 14.21 7.98 -7.83
CA VAL A 442 13.47 8.84 -6.89
C VAL A 442 13.85 10.29 -7.12
N LEU A 443 12.99 11.21 -6.69
CA LEU A 443 13.18 12.67 -6.75
C LEU A 443 13.75 13.14 -8.11
N PRO A 444 13.12 12.80 -9.24
CA PRO A 444 13.63 13.17 -10.55
C PRO A 444 13.63 14.70 -10.74
N ARG A 445 14.51 15.21 -11.60
CA ARG A 445 14.60 16.64 -11.92
C ARG A 445 13.54 17.05 -12.94
N ARG A 446 13.24 18.35 -12.98
CA ARG A 446 12.44 18.94 -14.05
C ARG A 446 13.25 19.01 -15.35
N ASP A 447 12.60 18.82 -16.50
CA ASP A 447 13.24 19.00 -17.80
C ASP A 447 13.83 20.41 -17.96
N GLY A 448 14.95 20.50 -18.68
CA GLY A 448 15.75 21.72 -18.84
C GLY A 448 16.33 22.30 -17.54
N SER A 449 16.29 21.56 -16.42
CA SER A 449 16.63 22.04 -15.07
C SER A 449 17.56 21.08 -14.32
N GLU A 450 18.26 21.59 -13.31
CA GLU A 450 18.90 20.76 -12.26
C GLU A 450 18.08 20.69 -10.97
N GLU A 451 17.09 21.57 -10.81
CA GLU A 451 16.10 21.52 -9.73
C GLU A 451 15.17 20.29 -9.85
N LEU A 452 14.72 19.80 -8.70
CA LEU A 452 13.72 18.73 -8.58
C LEU A 452 12.42 19.06 -9.35
N ALA A 453 11.69 18.01 -9.72
CA ALA A 453 10.39 18.06 -10.38
C ALA A 453 9.26 18.53 -9.42
N VAL A 454 9.42 19.75 -8.89
CA VAL A 454 8.48 20.43 -7.98
C VAL A 454 7.96 21.69 -8.67
N VAL A 455 6.63 21.83 -8.73
CA VAL A 455 5.94 22.97 -9.36
C VAL A 455 4.66 23.32 -8.61
N SER A 456 4.13 24.51 -8.86
CA SER A 456 2.78 24.88 -8.44
C SER A 456 2.03 25.52 -9.61
N PHE A 457 0.74 25.22 -9.73
CA PHE A 457 -0.11 25.70 -10.81
C PHE A 457 -1.50 26.07 -10.30
N THR A 458 -2.21 26.92 -11.03
CA THR A 458 -3.60 27.29 -10.70
C THR A 458 -4.49 26.90 -11.87
N PRO A 459 -5.31 25.83 -11.75
CA PRO A 459 -6.36 25.53 -12.71
C PRO A 459 -7.30 26.72 -12.84
N SER A 460 -7.57 27.16 -14.08
CA SER A 460 -8.59 28.18 -14.35
C SER A 460 -10.01 27.64 -14.25
N ALA A 461 -10.18 26.32 -14.44
CA ALA A 461 -11.44 25.62 -14.22
C ALA A 461 -11.66 25.29 -12.72
N GLN A 462 -12.91 25.37 -12.27
CA GLN A 462 -13.31 24.93 -10.93
C GLN A 462 -13.09 23.42 -10.73
N THR A 463 -13.42 22.62 -11.75
CA THR A 463 -13.33 21.16 -11.75
C THR A 463 -12.42 20.69 -12.89
N PHE A 464 -11.36 19.96 -12.55
CA PHE A 464 -10.30 19.55 -13.48
C PHE A 464 -9.84 18.10 -13.22
N GLY A 465 -9.34 17.44 -14.26
CA GLY A 465 -8.69 16.14 -14.20
C GLY A 465 -7.17 16.26 -14.39
N PHE A 466 -6.46 15.16 -14.16
CA PHE A 466 -5.02 15.03 -14.37
C PHE A 466 -4.73 14.05 -15.51
N LYS A 467 -3.67 14.30 -16.27
CA LYS A 467 -3.22 13.42 -17.35
C LYS A 467 -1.71 13.26 -17.30
N VAL A 468 -1.21 12.03 -17.32
CA VAL A 468 0.21 11.73 -17.48
C VAL A 468 0.37 11.10 -18.85
N ASP A 469 1.01 11.83 -19.76
CA ASP A 469 1.13 11.51 -21.19
C ASP A 469 -0.19 11.15 -21.88
N SER A 470 -0.44 9.89 -22.21
CA SER A 470 -1.72 9.45 -22.80
C SER A 470 -2.82 9.23 -21.76
N GLU A 471 -2.44 8.88 -20.53
CA GLU A 471 -3.31 8.30 -19.50
C GLU A 471 -3.96 9.38 -18.63
N ASN A 472 -5.27 9.27 -18.42
CA ASN A 472 -6.13 10.29 -17.82
C ASN A 472 -6.67 9.80 -16.47
N SER A 473 -6.93 10.72 -15.54
CA SER A 473 -7.59 10.44 -14.25
C SER A 473 -9.03 9.95 -14.43
N ASP A 474 -9.70 10.33 -15.51
CA ASP A 474 -11.00 9.77 -15.88
C ASP A 474 -10.79 8.46 -16.66
N PRO A 475 -11.14 7.29 -16.07
CA PRO A 475 -10.91 5.99 -16.69
C PRO A 475 -11.75 5.77 -17.95
N THR A 476 -12.84 6.54 -18.12
CA THR A 476 -13.64 6.50 -19.35
C THR A 476 -12.94 7.18 -20.53
N LEU A 477 -11.91 8.00 -20.29
CA LEU A 477 -11.12 8.66 -21.32
C LEU A 477 -9.89 7.82 -21.78
N ASN A 478 -9.60 6.71 -21.11
CA ASN A 478 -8.45 5.84 -21.40
C ASN A 478 -8.79 4.74 -22.42
N ASP A 479 -7.77 4.24 -23.14
CA ASP A 479 -7.94 3.13 -24.08
C ASP A 479 -8.04 1.79 -23.32
N GLN A 480 -9.27 1.37 -23.07
CA GLN A 480 -9.60 0.11 -22.38
C GLN A 480 -9.38 -1.14 -23.25
N THR A 481 -8.91 -1.01 -24.50
CA THR A 481 -8.73 -2.15 -25.42
C THR A 481 -7.68 -3.13 -24.89
N LYS A 482 -6.57 -2.60 -24.35
CA LYS A 482 -5.50 -3.43 -23.76
C LYS A 482 -5.97 -4.12 -22.48
N ASP A 483 -6.65 -3.40 -21.59
CA ASP A 483 -7.25 -3.89 -20.35
C ASP A 483 -8.15 -5.10 -20.61
N ARG A 484 -9.10 -4.95 -21.54
CA ARG A 484 -10.08 -5.99 -21.91
C ARG A 484 -9.41 -7.18 -22.61
N ASN A 485 -8.39 -6.94 -23.45
CA ASN A 485 -7.57 -8.01 -24.01
C ASN A 485 -6.90 -8.84 -22.90
N ASN A 486 -6.36 -8.17 -21.88
CA ASN A 486 -5.70 -8.76 -20.71
C ASN A 486 -6.67 -9.34 -19.64
N LYS A 487 -7.99 -9.25 -19.89
CA LYS A 487 -9.10 -9.75 -19.03
C LYS A 487 -9.37 -8.93 -17.77
N CYS A 488 -9.29 -7.60 -17.88
CA CYS A 488 -9.92 -6.69 -16.92
C CYS A 488 -11.42 -7.05 -16.74
N GLN A 489 -11.91 -6.97 -15.50
CA GLN A 489 -13.34 -7.05 -15.19
C GLN A 489 -13.89 -5.62 -15.18
N ASP A 490 -14.80 -5.29 -16.10
CA ASP A 490 -15.36 -3.94 -16.21
C ASP A 490 -16.00 -3.46 -14.89
N PRO A 491 -15.90 -2.16 -14.54
CA PRO A 491 -15.33 -1.07 -15.36
C PRO A 491 -13.80 -1.05 -15.41
N CYS A 492 -13.24 -0.63 -16.56
CA CYS A 492 -11.80 -0.62 -16.87
C CYS A 492 -11.28 0.80 -17.18
N GLY A 493 -9.97 0.96 -17.39
CA GLY A 493 -9.29 2.23 -17.70
C GLY A 493 -8.62 2.94 -16.51
N GLN A 494 -8.52 2.33 -15.33
CA GLN A 494 -7.95 2.91 -14.09
C GLN A 494 -6.41 2.96 -14.12
N HIS A 495 -5.84 3.75 -15.02
CA HIS A 495 -4.39 3.89 -15.22
C HIS A 495 -3.76 4.95 -14.30
N VAL A 496 -4.54 5.95 -13.89
CA VAL A 496 -4.16 6.99 -12.94
C VAL A 496 -4.99 6.81 -11.67
N ARG A 497 -4.33 6.59 -10.54
CA ARG A 497 -4.91 6.34 -9.22
C ARG A 497 -4.53 7.44 -8.24
N PHE A 498 -5.37 7.63 -7.21
CA PHE A 498 -5.14 8.65 -6.18
C PHE A 498 -5.34 8.06 -4.79
N PHE A 499 -4.33 8.17 -3.93
CA PHE A 499 -4.39 7.64 -2.57
C PHE A 499 -4.22 8.76 -1.55
N LYS A 500 -4.94 8.70 -0.43
CA LYS A 500 -4.76 9.66 0.68
C LYS A 500 -3.32 9.57 1.18
N ALA A 501 -2.58 10.68 1.15
CA ALA A 501 -1.23 10.70 1.70
C ALA A 501 -1.29 10.60 3.23
N LYS A 502 -0.51 9.70 3.83
CA LYS A 502 -0.39 9.58 5.29
C LYS A 502 1.06 9.75 5.72
N ASP A 503 1.27 10.60 6.73
CA ASP A 503 2.59 10.88 7.30
C ASP A 503 3.23 9.62 7.95
N PRO A 504 4.52 9.66 8.35
CA PRO A 504 5.19 8.51 8.98
C PRO A 504 4.56 8.05 10.31
N SER A 505 3.72 8.88 10.93
CA SER A 505 2.97 8.58 12.15
C SER A 505 1.58 7.96 11.87
N GLY A 506 1.16 7.89 10.61
CA GLY A 506 -0.14 7.34 10.20
C GLY A 506 -1.26 8.38 10.01
N ASN A 507 -1.00 9.67 10.25
CA ASN A 507 -2.03 10.70 10.12
C ASN A 507 -2.29 11.02 8.64
N VAL A 508 -3.56 11.18 8.26
CA VAL A 508 -3.91 11.68 6.93
C VAL A 508 -3.44 13.11 6.78
N MET A 509 -2.65 13.38 5.74
CA MET A 509 -2.20 14.71 5.36
C MET A 509 -3.37 15.46 4.70
N PRO A 510 -3.85 16.59 5.26
CA PRO A 510 -5.00 17.31 4.72
C PRO A 510 -4.81 17.71 3.26
N ASP A 511 -5.87 17.58 2.46
CA ASP A 511 -5.95 17.99 1.05
C ASP A 511 -4.79 17.48 0.16
N THR A 512 -4.15 16.37 0.56
CA THR A 512 -2.89 15.87 -0.02
C THR A 512 -3.00 14.39 -0.39
N TYR A 513 -2.60 14.08 -1.62
CA TYR A 513 -2.78 12.79 -2.26
C TYR A 513 -1.52 12.36 -3.01
N LEU A 514 -1.31 11.05 -3.09
CA LEU A 514 -0.38 10.44 -4.01
C LEU A 514 -1.11 10.15 -5.32
N LEU A 515 -0.74 10.83 -6.42
CA LEU A 515 -1.12 10.44 -7.77
C LEU A 515 -0.11 9.40 -8.24
N ILE A 516 -0.60 8.21 -8.56
CA ILE A 516 0.19 7.06 -8.99
C ILE A 516 -0.32 6.63 -10.37
N MET A 517 0.57 6.38 -11.32
CA MET A 517 0.23 6.04 -12.71
C MET A 517 1.05 4.85 -13.21
N ASP A 518 0.46 4.06 -14.11
CA ASP A 518 1.07 2.97 -14.89
C ASP A 518 0.60 3.04 -16.36
N TYR A 519 1.49 2.73 -17.31
CA TYR A 519 1.15 2.72 -18.73
C TYR A 519 0.27 1.52 -19.14
N SER A 520 -0.78 1.81 -19.91
CA SER A 520 -1.77 0.81 -20.32
C SER A 520 -1.16 -0.46 -20.95
N GLY A 521 -1.47 -1.62 -20.38
CA GLY A 521 -1.28 -2.93 -21.00
C GLY A 521 0.07 -3.62 -20.83
N ILE A 522 0.96 -3.11 -19.98
CA ILE A 522 2.30 -3.69 -19.74
C ILE A 522 2.28 -4.61 -18.50
N ASN A 523 2.53 -4.04 -17.33
CA ASN A 523 2.75 -4.72 -16.05
C ASN A 523 1.71 -4.34 -15.00
N TYR A 524 1.21 -3.10 -14.93
CA TYR A 524 0.25 -2.65 -13.89
C TYR A 524 0.76 -2.85 -12.45
N ASP A 525 2.04 -2.61 -12.19
CA ASP A 525 2.64 -2.61 -10.85
C ASP A 525 2.69 -1.21 -10.22
N TYR A 526 2.32 -0.18 -10.99
CA TYR A 526 2.06 1.21 -10.60
C TYR A 526 3.26 1.92 -9.96
N ASN A 527 4.47 1.65 -10.46
CA ASN A 527 5.69 2.36 -10.07
C ASN A 527 6.18 3.41 -11.10
N ASP A 528 5.72 3.34 -12.36
CA ASP A 528 6.12 4.20 -13.49
C ASP A 528 6.23 5.67 -13.08
N ASN A 529 5.20 6.20 -12.42
CA ASN A 529 5.04 7.62 -12.17
C ASN A 529 4.32 7.89 -10.85
N ILE A 530 5.03 8.46 -9.87
CA ILE A 530 4.48 8.75 -8.53
C ILE A 530 4.68 10.23 -8.20
N TYR A 531 3.59 10.92 -7.86
CA TYR A 531 3.57 12.34 -7.51
C TYR A 531 2.86 12.56 -6.17
N LEU A 532 3.41 13.43 -5.32
CA LEU A 532 2.70 14.04 -4.21
C LEU A 532 2.01 15.32 -4.69
N ILE A 533 0.70 15.43 -4.49
CA ILE A 533 -0.11 16.58 -4.90
C ILE A 533 -0.92 17.09 -3.72
N SER A 534 -0.90 18.40 -3.48
CA SER A 534 -1.58 19.06 -2.36
C SER A 534 -2.50 20.20 -2.79
N ASN A 535 -3.38 20.62 -1.87
CA ASN A 535 -4.50 21.54 -2.10
C ASN A 535 -5.58 20.97 -3.05
N LEU A 536 -5.90 19.69 -2.89
CA LEU A 536 -6.94 18.98 -3.66
C LEU A 536 -8.10 18.53 -2.77
N LYS A 537 -9.32 18.58 -3.32
CA LYS A 537 -10.48 17.83 -2.82
C LYS A 537 -11.19 17.12 -3.98
N PRO A 538 -11.76 15.91 -3.78
CA PRO A 538 -12.50 15.22 -4.84
C PRO A 538 -13.66 16.08 -5.35
N ALA A 539 -13.88 16.12 -6.66
CA ALA A 539 -15.06 16.77 -7.21
C ALA A 539 -16.31 15.88 -6.99
N PRO A 540 -17.52 16.46 -6.88
CA PRO A 540 -18.75 15.70 -6.91
C PRO A 540 -18.85 14.79 -8.14
N ILE A 541 -19.38 13.58 -7.94
CA ILE A 541 -19.73 12.68 -9.06
C ILE A 541 -21.13 13.09 -9.52
N LEU A 542 -21.26 13.47 -10.79
CA LEU A 542 -22.46 14.04 -11.37
C LEU A 542 -22.86 13.23 -12.62
N ILE A 543 -23.88 12.40 -12.48
CA ILE A 543 -24.38 11.49 -13.52
C ILE A 543 -25.75 11.96 -13.97
N ASN A 544 -25.90 12.30 -15.25
CA ASN A 544 -27.21 12.40 -15.89
C ASN A 544 -27.64 10.98 -16.32
N VAL A 545 -28.80 10.56 -15.83
CA VAL A 545 -29.32 9.21 -15.95
C VAL A 545 -30.47 9.23 -16.95
N GLY A 546 -30.21 8.79 -18.18
CA GLY A 546 -31.12 8.96 -19.32
C GLY A 546 -30.59 9.90 -20.42
N LEU A 547 -29.33 10.33 -20.36
CA LEU A 547 -28.71 11.13 -21.42
C LEU A 547 -28.33 10.25 -22.61
N ALA A 548 -28.99 10.49 -23.75
CA ALA A 548 -28.77 9.74 -24.97
C ALA A 548 -27.35 9.97 -25.54
N GLY A 549 -26.64 8.87 -25.80
CA GLY A 549 -25.30 8.85 -26.39
C GLY A 549 -24.21 8.44 -25.39
N ASN A 550 -23.37 7.50 -25.80
CA ASN A 550 -22.24 6.99 -25.01
C ASN A 550 -21.26 8.13 -24.68
N GLY A 551 -21.00 8.37 -23.39
CA GLY A 551 -20.13 9.46 -22.94
C GLY A 551 -20.67 10.87 -23.22
N ALA A 552 -21.97 11.02 -23.48
CA ALA A 552 -22.61 12.33 -23.62
C ALA A 552 -22.50 13.15 -22.31
N LYS A 553 -22.61 14.48 -22.43
CA LYS A 553 -22.45 15.42 -21.31
C LYS A 553 -23.38 16.62 -21.45
N ILE A 554 -23.82 17.16 -20.32
CA ILE A 554 -24.49 18.47 -20.21
C ILE A 554 -23.81 19.31 -19.12
N THR A 555 -24.04 20.62 -19.12
CA THR A 555 -23.46 21.54 -18.11
C THR A 555 -24.57 22.29 -17.41
N ASP A 556 -24.53 22.32 -16.08
CA ASP A 556 -25.52 23.04 -15.27
C ASP A 556 -25.27 24.56 -15.22
N PRO A 557 -26.22 25.39 -14.75
CA PRO A 557 -26.05 26.83 -14.65
C PRO A 557 -24.90 27.29 -13.73
N ALA A 558 -24.38 26.41 -12.86
CA ALA A 558 -23.21 26.68 -12.02
C ALA A 558 -21.89 26.26 -12.70
N GLY A 559 -21.94 25.72 -13.92
CA GLY A 559 -20.78 25.30 -14.70
C GLY A 559 -20.30 23.87 -14.43
N ASN A 560 -21.03 23.06 -13.65
CA ASN A 560 -20.63 21.68 -13.43
C ASN A 560 -21.06 20.79 -14.61
N VAL A 561 -20.15 19.94 -15.06
CA VAL A 561 -20.40 19.00 -16.16
C VAL A 561 -20.95 17.69 -15.60
N TRP A 562 -22.16 17.33 -16.03
CA TRP A 562 -22.83 16.06 -15.77
C TRP A 562 -22.55 15.11 -16.94
N VAL A 563 -22.22 13.85 -16.64
CA VAL A 563 -21.88 12.83 -17.66
C VAL A 563 -22.97 11.75 -17.75
N SER A 564 -23.14 11.14 -18.92
CA SER A 564 -24.08 10.04 -19.14
C SER A 564 -23.82 8.85 -18.19
N ASP A 565 -24.88 8.10 -17.88
CA ASP A 565 -24.84 6.80 -17.20
C ASP A 565 -24.27 5.66 -18.08
N ARG A 566 -23.76 5.99 -19.27
CA ARG A 566 -22.94 5.14 -20.14
C ARG A 566 -21.60 5.79 -20.46
N ASP A 567 -20.51 5.04 -20.32
CA ASP A 567 -19.18 5.50 -20.75
C ASP A 567 -19.10 5.63 -22.29
N ARG A 568 -18.02 6.22 -22.82
CA ARG A 568 -17.83 6.40 -24.27
C ARG A 568 -17.81 5.08 -25.06
N ASN A 569 -17.47 3.98 -24.40
CA ASN A 569 -17.39 2.63 -24.97
C ASN A 569 -18.73 1.87 -24.84
N GLY A 570 -19.75 2.47 -24.24
CA GLY A 570 -21.10 1.92 -24.07
C GLY A 570 -21.30 1.08 -22.80
N TYR A 571 -20.32 1.01 -21.91
CA TYR A 571 -20.47 0.37 -20.60
C TYR A 571 -21.52 1.12 -19.79
N ALA A 572 -22.56 0.42 -19.35
CA ALA A 572 -23.64 1.00 -18.56
C ALA A 572 -23.32 0.91 -17.06
N LEU A 573 -23.48 2.02 -16.35
CA LEU A 573 -23.38 2.07 -14.89
C LEU A 573 -24.58 1.44 -14.15
N PHE A 574 -25.51 0.83 -14.91
CA PHE A 574 -26.77 0.30 -14.42
C PHE A 574 -27.12 -1.09 -14.97
N THR A 575 -27.97 -1.79 -14.23
CA THR A 575 -28.55 -3.08 -14.62
C THR A 575 -30.08 -3.08 -14.38
N PRO A 576 -30.86 -3.84 -15.18
CA PRO A 576 -30.43 -4.54 -16.39
C PRO A 576 -30.08 -3.56 -17.52
N THR A 577 -29.11 -3.92 -18.36
CA THR A 577 -28.63 -3.07 -19.46
C THR A 577 -29.67 -2.77 -20.54
N THR A 578 -30.82 -3.48 -20.48
CA THR A 578 -32.03 -3.29 -21.29
C THR A 578 -32.92 -2.14 -20.84
N ALA A 579 -32.67 -1.53 -19.67
CA ALA A 579 -33.39 -0.35 -19.22
C ALA A 579 -33.14 0.84 -20.18
N LYS A 580 -34.20 1.59 -20.48
CA LYS A 580 -34.24 2.58 -21.57
C LYS A 580 -34.24 4.01 -21.06
N ASP A 581 -33.73 4.90 -21.90
CA ASP A 581 -33.98 6.33 -21.80
C ASP A 581 -35.44 6.58 -22.18
N GLU A 582 -36.16 7.34 -21.36
CA GLU A 582 -37.51 7.82 -21.63
C GLU A 582 -37.53 9.37 -21.52
N PRO A 583 -38.33 10.08 -22.34
CA PRO A 583 -39.23 9.54 -23.35
C PRO A 583 -38.49 8.93 -24.55
N ALA A 584 -39.04 7.86 -25.11
CA ALA A 584 -38.50 7.20 -26.30
C ALA A 584 -38.34 8.19 -27.47
N GLY A 585 -37.09 8.48 -27.83
CA GLY A 585 -36.72 9.54 -28.78
C GLY A 585 -35.67 10.52 -28.23
N GLY A 586 -35.47 10.52 -26.91
CA GLY A 586 -34.51 11.38 -26.22
C GLY A 586 -35.17 12.56 -25.49
N PRO A 587 -34.39 13.44 -24.84
CA PRO A 587 -34.91 14.56 -24.08
C PRO A 587 -35.84 15.46 -24.92
N ASN A 588 -36.97 15.90 -24.36
CA ASN A 588 -37.85 16.86 -25.03
C ASN A 588 -37.36 18.30 -24.75
N PRO A 589 -36.71 19.01 -25.70
CA PRO A 589 -36.11 20.32 -25.45
C PRO A 589 -37.13 21.45 -25.27
N GLY A 590 -38.41 21.21 -25.61
CA GLY A 590 -39.50 22.17 -25.40
C GLY A 590 -40.29 21.94 -24.11
N LEU A 591 -39.88 20.99 -23.27
CA LEU A 591 -40.56 20.68 -22.02
C LEU A 591 -39.97 21.49 -20.86
N ASP A 592 -40.77 22.41 -20.32
CA ASP A 592 -40.51 23.13 -19.07
C ASP A 592 -40.57 22.16 -17.87
N ILE A 593 -39.61 22.25 -16.95
CA ILE A 593 -39.58 21.43 -15.73
C ILE A 593 -39.69 22.35 -14.52
N LEU A 594 -40.84 22.31 -13.85
CA LEU A 594 -41.15 23.17 -12.72
C LEU A 594 -40.17 22.93 -11.55
N LYS A 595 -39.84 23.98 -10.80
CA LYS A 595 -38.92 24.00 -9.64
C LYS A 595 -37.43 23.72 -9.95
N THR A 596 -36.98 23.87 -11.20
CA THR A 596 -35.57 23.90 -11.55
C THR A 596 -35.31 24.98 -12.60
N ASP A 597 -34.08 25.51 -12.65
CA ASP A 597 -33.57 26.33 -13.76
C ASP A 597 -32.68 25.50 -14.70
N PHE A 598 -32.65 24.17 -14.51
CA PHE A 598 -31.81 23.22 -15.23
C PHE A 598 -32.63 22.03 -15.76
N ASP A 599 -33.60 22.33 -16.63
CA ASP A 599 -34.49 21.33 -17.22
C ASP A 599 -33.76 20.17 -17.92
N ASP A 600 -32.61 20.43 -18.55
CA ASP A 600 -31.87 19.43 -19.34
C ASP A 600 -31.41 18.21 -18.51
N LEU A 601 -31.33 18.33 -17.18
CA LEU A 601 -31.12 17.18 -16.30
C LEU A 601 -32.37 16.30 -16.15
N TYR A 602 -33.56 16.87 -16.31
CA TYR A 602 -34.84 16.25 -15.98
C TYR A 602 -35.71 15.93 -17.21
N ARG A 603 -35.34 16.42 -18.40
CA ARG A 603 -36.05 16.18 -19.68
C ARG A 603 -35.97 14.74 -20.20
N SER A 604 -35.16 13.89 -19.57
CA SER A 604 -35.18 12.43 -19.71
C SER A 604 -34.90 11.72 -18.39
N TYR A 605 -35.19 10.42 -18.33
CA TYR A 605 -34.89 9.56 -17.19
C TYR A 605 -34.61 8.12 -17.64
N ARG A 606 -33.98 7.31 -16.78
CA ARG A 606 -33.79 5.86 -16.99
C ARG A 606 -34.97 5.08 -16.40
N GLY A 607 -35.58 4.20 -17.19
CA GLY A 607 -36.68 3.32 -16.77
C GLY A 607 -36.53 1.87 -17.25
N ASN A 608 -36.85 0.89 -16.41
CA ASN A 608 -36.95 -0.52 -16.83
C ASN A 608 -38.37 -0.80 -17.36
N VAL A 609 -38.58 -0.38 -18.61
CA VAL A 609 -39.90 -0.20 -19.25
C VAL A 609 -40.24 -1.28 -20.28
N GLY A 610 -41.47 -1.24 -20.80
CA GLY A 610 -41.93 -2.12 -21.87
C GLY A 610 -42.54 -3.42 -21.35
N ASN A 611 -42.34 -4.52 -22.08
CA ASN A 611 -42.90 -5.84 -21.76
C ASN A 611 -42.09 -6.56 -20.66
N VAL A 612 -41.86 -5.87 -19.54
CA VAL A 612 -41.19 -6.37 -18.34
C VAL A 612 -42.25 -6.56 -17.24
N PRO A 613 -42.39 -7.77 -16.66
CA PRO A 613 -43.34 -8.03 -15.57
C PRO A 613 -43.11 -7.10 -14.37
N GLN A 614 -44.18 -6.67 -13.68
CA GLN A 614 -44.10 -5.68 -12.60
C GLN A 614 -43.02 -6.00 -11.55
N ALA A 615 -42.95 -7.25 -11.09
CA ALA A 615 -41.98 -7.71 -10.10
C ALA A 615 -40.50 -7.70 -10.58
N GLN A 616 -40.26 -7.47 -11.88
CA GLN A 616 -38.92 -7.35 -12.49
C GLN A 616 -38.60 -5.90 -12.92
N ARG A 617 -39.53 -4.95 -12.74
CA ARG A 617 -39.33 -3.53 -13.05
C ARG A 617 -38.51 -2.86 -11.96
N GLN A 618 -37.21 -3.16 -11.99
CA GLN A 618 -36.20 -2.62 -11.12
C GLN A 618 -34.99 -2.11 -11.91
N ILE A 619 -34.26 -1.15 -11.35
CA ILE A 619 -32.98 -0.65 -11.88
C ILE A 619 -31.99 -0.59 -10.72
N SER A 620 -30.77 -1.07 -10.95
CA SER A 620 -29.67 -1.05 -9.98
C SER A 620 -28.46 -0.34 -10.56
N PHE A 621 -27.86 0.58 -9.82
CA PHE A 621 -26.57 1.22 -10.13
C PHE A 621 -25.51 0.67 -9.17
N ASN A 622 -24.34 0.34 -9.72
CA ASN A 622 -23.19 -0.18 -8.97
C ASN A 622 -21.98 0.68 -9.33
N LEU A 623 -21.64 1.63 -8.47
CA LEU A 623 -20.68 2.69 -8.76
C LEU A 623 -19.41 2.48 -7.91
N PRO A 624 -18.22 2.22 -8.51
CA PRO A 624 -16.97 2.15 -7.76
C PRO A 624 -16.74 3.45 -7.00
N LEU A 625 -16.59 3.35 -5.68
CA LEU A 625 -16.53 4.51 -4.79
C LEU A 625 -15.80 4.13 -3.50
N GLU A 626 -14.93 5.01 -3.02
CA GLU A 626 -14.18 4.83 -1.76
C GLU A 626 -15.10 4.55 -0.55
N ASN A 627 -14.58 3.78 0.41
CA ASN A 627 -15.30 3.50 1.65
C ASN A 627 -15.45 4.75 2.51
N GLY A 628 -16.60 4.90 3.16
CA GLY A 628 -16.86 5.98 4.12
C GLY A 628 -18.18 6.72 3.90
N PRO A 629 -18.42 7.81 4.67
CA PRO A 629 -19.66 8.56 4.64
C PRO A 629 -19.79 9.36 3.34
N HIS A 630 -20.96 9.28 2.71
CA HIS A 630 -21.29 9.94 1.46
C HIS A 630 -22.69 10.54 1.52
N THR A 631 -22.90 11.66 0.83
CA THR A 631 -24.24 12.26 0.65
C THR A 631 -24.65 12.15 -0.81
N LEU A 632 -25.72 11.41 -1.07
CA LEU A 632 -26.35 11.31 -2.38
C LEU A 632 -27.46 12.35 -2.48
N LYS A 633 -27.57 13.01 -3.65
CA LYS A 633 -28.82 13.64 -4.09
C LYS A 633 -29.33 12.87 -5.29
N LEU A 634 -30.57 12.42 -5.20
CA LEU A 634 -31.27 11.67 -6.24
C LEU A 634 -32.29 12.61 -6.91
N HIS A 635 -32.17 12.77 -8.22
CA HIS A 635 -32.93 13.73 -9.01
C HIS A 635 -34.04 13.01 -9.80
N PHE A 636 -35.26 13.50 -9.67
CA PHE A 636 -36.47 12.91 -10.23
C PHE A 636 -37.35 13.98 -10.90
N ALA A 637 -38.02 13.60 -11.98
CA ALA A 637 -39.21 14.26 -12.50
C ALA A 637 -40.09 13.19 -13.17
N ASP A 638 -41.40 13.27 -13.01
CA ASP A 638 -42.32 12.39 -13.73
C ASP A 638 -42.80 13.06 -15.02
N LEU A 639 -42.33 12.57 -16.17
CA LEU A 639 -42.69 13.10 -17.49
C LEU A 639 -43.84 12.33 -18.15
N ALA A 640 -44.29 11.24 -17.53
CA ALA A 640 -45.31 10.34 -18.09
C ALA A 640 -46.66 10.48 -17.37
N HIS A 641 -46.64 10.78 -16.07
CA HIS A 641 -47.83 10.87 -15.22
C HIS A 641 -47.91 12.24 -14.54
N THR A 642 -49.12 12.79 -14.51
CA THR A 642 -49.47 14.01 -13.75
C THR A 642 -50.41 13.73 -12.58
N GLU A 643 -50.87 12.48 -12.44
CA GLU A 643 -51.74 12.01 -11.37
C GLU A 643 -50.94 11.29 -10.27
N ILE A 644 -51.30 11.53 -9.01
CA ILE A 644 -50.77 10.82 -7.83
C ILE A 644 -51.09 9.32 -7.93
N GLY A 645 -50.15 8.48 -7.52
CA GLY A 645 -50.29 7.03 -7.39
C GLY A 645 -50.07 6.22 -8.68
N LYS A 646 -49.75 6.86 -9.82
CA LYS A 646 -49.51 6.15 -11.09
C LYS A 646 -48.12 5.52 -11.20
N ARG A 647 -47.16 6.01 -10.43
CA ARG A 647 -45.80 5.47 -10.33
C ARG A 647 -45.39 5.46 -8.86
N ILE A 648 -45.09 4.27 -8.34
CA ILE A 648 -44.69 4.08 -6.95
C ILE A 648 -43.55 3.06 -6.90
N PHE A 649 -42.41 3.45 -6.33
CA PHE A 649 -41.25 2.58 -6.19
C PHE A 649 -40.50 2.80 -4.88
N ASP A 650 -39.86 1.76 -4.37
CA ASP A 650 -38.89 1.89 -3.29
C ASP A 650 -37.53 2.29 -3.83
N VAL A 651 -36.77 3.09 -3.06
CA VAL A 651 -35.33 3.29 -3.27
C VAL A 651 -34.56 2.67 -2.11
N THR A 652 -33.58 1.83 -2.42
CA THR A 652 -32.60 1.30 -1.47
C THR A 652 -31.18 1.77 -1.81
N VAL A 653 -30.39 2.05 -0.78
CA VAL A 653 -28.97 2.43 -0.87
C VAL A 653 -28.21 1.58 0.15
N GLU A 654 -27.11 0.93 -0.25
CA GLU A 654 -26.37 -0.02 0.61
C GLU A 654 -27.29 -1.08 1.26
N GLY A 655 -28.25 -1.58 0.48
CA GLY A 655 -29.30 -2.52 0.92
C GLY A 655 -30.38 -1.93 1.84
N GLN A 656 -30.20 -0.71 2.36
CA GLN A 656 -31.17 -0.05 3.26
C GLN A 656 -32.26 0.66 2.46
N LYS A 657 -33.53 0.46 2.82
CA LYS A 657 -34.66 1.17 2.18
C LYS A 657 -34.77 2.60 2.73
N VAL A 658 -34.30 3.56 1.93
CA VAL A 658 -34.17 4.97 2.31
C VAL A 658 -35.36 5.84 1.87
N LEU A 659 -36.05 5.46 0.79
CA LEU A 659 -37.26 6.12 0.32
C LEU A 659 -38.33 5.06 0.03
N PRO A 660 -39.17 4.68 1.02
CA PRO A 660 -40.22 3.70 0.82
C PRO A 660 -41.42 4.31 0.07
N ASN A 661 -41.97 3.58 -0.90
CA ASN A 661 -43.14 3.97 -1.69
C ASN A 661 -43.07 5.40 -2.26
N LEU A 662 -41.94 5.78 -2.85
CA LEU A 662 -41.76 7.08 -3.48
C LEU A 662 -42.73 7.24 -4.65
N ASP A 663 -43.55 8.29 -4.58
CA ASP A 663 -44.42 8.80 -5.63
C ASP A 663 -43.90 10.18 -6.02
N ILE A 664 -43.31 10.29 -7.21
CA ILE A 664 -42.66 11.51 -7.67
C ILE A 664 -43.69 12.65 -7.79
N VAL A 665 -44.86 12.38 -8.37
CA VAL A 665 -45.90 13.39 -8.61
C VAL A 665 -46.39 13.97 -7.27
N LYS A 666 -46.66 13.10 -6.29
CA LYS A 666 -47.08 13.50 -4.95
C LYS A 666 -46.03 14.34 -4.24
N ASP A 667 -44.78 13.88 -4.24
CA ASP A 667 -43.70 14.51 -3.46
C ASP A 667 -43.14 15.77 -4.14
N ALA A 668 -43.18 15.84 -5.47
CA ALA A 668 -42.85 17.05 -6.24
C ALA A 668 -44.00 18.08 -6.21
N GLY A 669 -45.25 17.63 -6.09
CA GLY A 669 -46.46 18.46 -6.17
C GLY A 669 -47.04 18.60 -7.58
N GLY A 670 -46.64 17.73 -8.52
CA GLY A 670 -47.09 17.70 -9.91
C GLY A 670 -46.21 16.80 -10.80
N GLY A 671 -46.71 16.46 -11.99
CA GLY A 671 -45.87 15.96 -13.07
C GLY A 671 -45.00 17.09 -13.64
N ASN A 672 -43.99 16.75 -14.46
CA ASN A 672 -43.01 17.70 -15.02
C ASN A 672 -42.41 18.66 -13.96
N THR A 673 -42.23 18.17 -12.73
CA THR A 673 -41.76 18.98 -11.60
C THR A 673 -40.54 18.30 -11.00
N ALA A 674 -39.45 19.05 -10.86
CA ALA A 674 -38.21 18.58 -10.28
C ALA A 674 -38.37 18.25 -8.79
N LEU A 675 -37.84 17.10 -8.41
CA LEU A 675 -37.75 16.60 -7.05
C LEU A 675 -36.33 16.14 -6.78
N ILE A 676 -35.78 16.58 -5.64
CA ILE A 676 -34.48 16.13 -5.15
C ILE A 676 -34.71 15.44 -3.80
N LYS A 677 -34.16 14.23 -3.64
CA LYS A 677 -34.12 13.51 -2.36
C LYS A 677 -32.68 13.34 -1.93
N THR A 678 -32.35 13.86 -0.75
CA THR A 678 -31.02 13.73 -0.14
C THR A 678 -30.98 12.50 0.77
N VAL A 679 -29.94 11.68 0.61
CA VAL A 679 -29.73 10.44 1.38
C VAL A 679 -28.28 10.42 1.84
N ASN A 680 -28.07 10.25 3.14
CA ASN A 680 -26.74 10.00 3.70
C ASN A 680 -26.54 8.48 3.80
N THR A 681 -25.38 8.00 3.37
CA THR A 681 -25.01 6.58 3.47
C THR A 681 -23.54 6.43 3.88
N ASN A 682 -23.14 5.23 4.26
CA ASN A 682 -21.74 4.88 4.47
C ASN A 682 -21.37 3.69 3.57
N VAL A 683 -20.59 3.96 2.54
CA VAL A 683 -20.17 2.97 1.54
C VAL A 683 -19.20 1.97 2.16
N THR A 684 -19.41 0.69 1.86
CA THR A 684 -18.54 -0.41 2.30
C THR A 684 -18.21 -1.35 1.15
N GLY A 685 -16.99 -1.91 1.13
CA GLY A 685 -16.55 -2.81 0.06
C GLY A 685 -16.17 -2.13 -1.26
N GLY A 686 -15.99 -0.81 -1.29
CA GLY A 686 -15.50 -0.09 -2.47
C GLY A 686 -16.51 0.14 -3.60
N LEU A 687 -17.80 -0.08 -3.33
CA LEU A 687 -18.87 -0.04 -4.32
C LEU A 687 -20.15 0.53 -3.71
N LEU A 688 -20.64 1.64 -4.24
CA LEU A 688 -21.95 2.19 -3.90
C LEU A 688 -23.05 1.46 -4.67
N THR A 689 -24.00 0.88 -3.94
CA THR A 689 -25.17 0.19 -4.48
C THR A 689 -26.44 1.03 -4.30
N LEU A 690 -27.14 1.31 -5.40
CA LEU A 690 -28.41 2.03 -5.43
C LEU A 690 -29.42 1.20 -6.23
N ASN A 691 -30.56 0.85 -5.65
CA ASN A 691 -31.61 0.08 -6.32
C ASN A 691 -32.95 0.81 -6.25
N LEU A 692 -33.70 0.78 -7.34
CA LEU A 692 -35.06 1.29 -7.44
C LEU A 692 -35.98 0.14 -7.85
N SER A 693 -37.05 -0.12 -7.11
CA SER A 693 -37.94 -1.28 -7.32
C SER A 693 -39.41 -0.86 -7.33
N ALA A 694 -40.10 -1.01 -8.46
CA ALA A 694 -41.48 -0.52 -8.61
C ALA A 694 -42.56 -1.48 -8.10
N SER A 695 -43.46 -0.93 -7.28
CA SER A 695 -44.75 -1.55 -6.94
C SER A 695 -45.85 -1.16 -7.92
N VAL A 696 -45.77 0.05 -8.50
CA VAL A 696 -46.68 0.55 -9.53
C VAL A 696 -45.89 1.17 -10.69
N ASP A 697 -46.26 0.79 -11.92
CA ASP A 697 -45.59 1.13 -13.17
C ASP A 697 -44.10 0.75 -13.17
N TYR A 698 -43.15 1.66 -13.32
CA TYR A 698 -41.71 1.39 -13.33
C TYR A 698 -40.95 2.50 -12.58
N PRO A 699 -39.73 2.25 -12.06
CA PRO A 699 -38.95 3.29 -11.42
C PRO A 699 -38.43 4.29 -12.45
N SER A 700 -38.35 5.56 -12.07
CA SER A 700 -37.77 6.65 -12.85
C SER A 700 -36.69 7.34 -12.02
N ILE A 701 -35.60 7.75 -12.65
CA ILE A 701 -34.54 8.59 -12.08
C ILE A 701 -33.83 9.34 -13.21
N ALA A 702 -33.58 10.63 -13.01
CA ALA A 702 -33.04 11.55 -14.02
C ALA A 702 -31.58 11.94 -13.74
N GLY A 703 -31.14 11.87 -12.49
CA GLY A 703 -29.75 12.17 -12.13
C GLY A 703 -29.33 11.66 -10.76
N ILE A 704 -28.02 11.44 -10.62
CA ILE A 704 -27.36 11.05 -9.38
C ILE A 704 -26.20 12.01 -9.14
N GLU A 705 -26.26 12.77 -8.04
CA GLU A 705 -25.15 13.56 -7.51
C GLU A 705 -24.61 12.86 -6.25
N ILE A 706 -23.29 12.67 -6.18
CA ILE A 706 -22.60 12.11 -5.01
C ILE A 706 -21.59 13.15 -4.50
N LEU A 707 -21.82 13.60 -3.27
CA LEU A 707 -20.93 14.47 -2.51
C LEU A 707 -19.99 13.63 -1.63
N ARG A 708 -18.76 14.12 -1.50
CA ARG A 708 -17.58 13.44 -0.96
C ARG A 708 -16.79 14.36 -0.02
#